data_AF-A0A2M7ABG9-F1
#
_entry.id   AF-A0A2M7ABG9-F1
#
_cell.length_a   1.000
_cell.length_b   1.000
_cell.length_c   1.000
_cell.angle_alpha   90.00
_cell.angle_beta   90.00
_cell.angle_gamma   90.00
#
_symmetry.space_group_name_H-M   'P 1'
#
loop_
_entity.id
_entity.type
_entity.pdbx_description
1 polymer ?
#
loop_
_entity_poly.entity_id
_entity_poly.type
_entity_poly.pdbx_seq_one_letter_code
_entity_poly.pdbx_strand_id
1 'polypeptide(L)'
;MRGAKVGTASLDVSPIPGKVDAMNSRTLVIASLVCAVAHCHTCAAQEAGKPLSYLVLTGSVRDGAPESPLHVAQWVMADRRYNVRLQKLGFTEGVADITSELTLDYLKQFNVVVCLGPVGAGGDVPSSGKLASMVGEKAKLLLQYAQEGGGLLVMRSPGYQFGTDITAFNQWLTPCGIEILSEQVRDEDSWYSVESGGNKLYWTDSIAESPVTQGVKGIFYPDTFSVYESEHYTDFTSPIRADNNWKVLVRGRKASKSIATQKGKAKLPAGPGVYDSNPPLLAVRDYGKGRIAVWPIAATCVWQDGYHPFWGRGLLMEGQAQGMRGDAAQLLDNIFVHLSEPSKGRFGGFMPQKQEQPKESGFVQIDWDKTVPQGASMPNCYRGLIGARSSLSSGKGKPEEFVQAAKQAGYQFLAFTEELARLTPEKFQQLQGFCVKTSDASFRAYAGFTYEDESGNSWATFGPTLKYPDKNWRSEKYPDRLAGNNALSRSCNWPPVILLTPHHNPEPPWLQGNYKVMSVYTYENGKLMDDALDLYLRAERDRFTLAPVAVHLVDSPAAVGHARATGYQTYIRWFDDNVAEALSGTYGMFKGRYIWYRSSFVSEGPILEDAQIVNMGTSDLTLPGCDKIRVHVRAASTEGLKEVAVLDADAPRPWRRFLPGGSREFDKNIDAYHDHEYNLILTATDTAGKQAFGWVCWTNVQENMFPRCSDNFNTMPRGKWFATPKEMQNPRGFECYSATRNFSYFGLAAFGVPDTTRSAVEYYPYHVSRFASMIDCNMERHYPETATPNPDVTDQRECAIPNEFVTGKARHTMFTGWSDGPLAELVEGDFTVKKEFALKHAPVLRANSVAGERLAFQVTREGASAYSFLLTPKTPSSSGRLVLYGATALYPQPFYGALGSIALQEGLGYIVHGGGTRYGSFGLTLGDGTPRVMKPGDKIAYRYIAVISQLDAPTDCRFVTDIRDKMGLGSPPAYRVTPAVGSVEDTCFTLTVQAKDHGFAGRITEARLPIQLPTRVQGLNPRWDAGIWYKGKVTRLISEWLVNEVGERYVERRQRQEADPLLHIPVLADGTGILQIDTDFGDKDIFVGNLLVCDNAELCLTLTDTRPGKAAFVAHNPTDELIACTVKPAPGFTHVGSFAKAVEVPAGSSVEVSIP
;
A
#
# COMPACT_ATOMS: atom_id res chain seq x y z
N MET A 1 48.90 -11.92 49.56
CA MET A 1 49.74 -10.74 49.25
C MET A 1 49.44 -10.21 47.86
N ARG A 2 48.96 -8.95 47.80
CA ARG A 2 48.94 -7.92 46.71
C ARG A 2 48.44 -8.36 45.32
N GLY A 3 47.38 -7.81 44.73
CA GLY A 3 46.80 -6.45 44.79
C GLY A 3 46.99 -5.79 43.42
N ALA A 4 45.94 -5.38 42.69
CA ALA A 4 45.40 -4.02 42.77
C ALA A 4 43.99 -3.91 42.15
N LYS A 5 43.17 -3.02 42.75
CA LYS A 5 41.84 -2.55 42.36
C LYS A 5 41.96 -1.31 41.48
N VAL A 6 40.99 -1.08 40.59
CA VAL A 6 40.65 0.25 40.05
C VAL A 6 39.16 0.50 40.31
N GLY A 7 38.86 1.65 40.91
CA GLY A 7 37.56 1.98 41.49
C GLY A 7 36.59 2.68 40.55
N THR A 8 35.31 2.54 40.88
CA THR A 8 34.16 3.24 40.34
C THR A 8 33.96 4.57 41.06
N ALA A 9 33.86 5.68 40.31
CA ALA A 9 33.43 6.98 40.84
C ALA A 9 31.98 7.25 40.44
N SER A 10 31.13 7.49 41.44
CA SER A 10 29.75 7.97 41.33
C SER A 10 29.75 9.50 41.28
N LEU A 11 29.04 10.08 40.32
CA LEU A 11 28.77 11.52 40.24
C LEU A 11 27.43 11.83 40.89
N ASP A 12 27.50 12.66 41.93
CA ASP A 12 26.44 13.19 42.76
C ASP A 12 25.87 14.45 42.10
N VAL A 13 24.54 14.58 41.99
CA VAL A 13 23.86 15.74 41.38
C VAL A 13 22.95 16.37 42.42
N SER A 14 23.40 17.50 42.98
CA SER A 14 22.58 18.37 43.84
C SER A 14 21.87 19.46 43.01
N PRO A 15 20.66 19.92 43.42
CA PRO A 15 19.88 20.90 42.67
C PRO A 15 20.19 22.35 43.09
N ILE A 16 20.17 23.27 42.12
CA ILE A 16 20.31 24.73 42.34
C ILE A 16 18.91 25.40 42.20
N PRO A 17 18.48 26.25 43.15
CA PRO A 17 17.28 27.07 43.02
C PRO A 17 17.59 28.55 42.73
N GLY A 18 16.80 29.19 41.86
CA GLY A 18 16.76 30.66 41.68
C GLY A 18 15.67 31.04 40.69
N LYS A 19 14.45 31.33 41.16
CA LYS A 19 13.83 32.66 41.39
C LYS A 19 13.73 33.58 40.16
N VAL A 20 12.46 33.82 39.84
CA VAL A 20 11.86 34.76 38.89
C VAL A 20 11.95 36.19 39.42
N ASP A 21 12.21 37.16 38.54
CA ASP A 21 11.70 38.53 38.68
C ASP A 21 11.46 39.17 37.29
N ALA A 22 10.48 40.09 37.28
CA ALA A 22 9.80 40.60 36.11
C ALA A 22 10.21 42.03 35.70
N MET A 23 9.68 42.44 34.53
CA MET A 23 9.28 43.79 34.09
C MET A 23 10.20 44.70 33.23
N ASN A 24 9.58 45.10 32.09
CA ASN A 24 9.58 46.41 31.41
C ASN A 24 10.85 46.86 30.64
N SER A 25 10.82 47.68 29.57
CA SER A 25 9.86 48.11 28.55
C SER A 25 10.58 49.16 27.66
N ARG A 26 10.24 49.26 26.35
CA ARG A 26 10.28 50.46 25.47
C ARG A 26 11.62 50.99 24.86
N THR A 27 11.66 50.95 23.51
CA THR A 27 11.68 52.11 22.57
C THR A 27 13.02 52.75 22.08
N LEU A 28 13.26 52.59 20.76
CA LEU A 28 13.75 53.52 19.71
C LEU A 28 15.16 54.20 19.72
N VAL A 29 15.92 53.93 18.63
CA VAL A 29 16.38 54.88 17.57
C VAL A 29 17.64 55.79 17.74
N ILE A 30 18.54 55.63 16.74
CA ILE A 30 19.48 56.59 16.06
C ILE A 30 20.87 56.91 16.67
N ALA A 31 21.88 56.35 15.99
CA ALA A 31 23.00 56.99 15.28
C ALA A 31 24.18 57.69 16.02
N SER A 32 25.37 57.22 15.62
CA SER A 32 26.54 57.99 15.12
C SER A 32 27.66 58.48 16.06
N LEU A 33 28.85 57.91 15.77
CA LEU A 33 30.20 58.49 15.75
C LEU A 33 30.89 58.90 17.08
N VAL A 34 32.11 58.36 17.34
CA VAL A 34 33.41 58.99 16.98
C VAL A 34 34.58 58.00 17.24
N CYS A 35 35.25 57.66 16.13
CA CYS A 35 36.69 57.50 15.84
C CYS A 35 37.71 56.73 16.71
N ALA A 36 38.41 55.86 15.96
CA ALA A 36 39.87 55.74 15.81
C ALA A 36 40.65 54.76 16.70
N VAL A 37 41.01 53.59 16.14
CA VAL A 37 42.38 53.31 15.67
C VAL A 37 42.30 52.38 14.45
N ALA A 38 42.78 52.87 13.31
CA ALA A 38 42.96 52.10 12.09
C ALA A 38 44.33 51.42 12.09
N HIS A 39 44.37 50.11 11.86
CA HIS A 39 45.50 49.42 11.24
C HIS A 39 44.98 48.49 10.14
N CYS A 40 45.58 48.63 8.98
CA CYS A 40 45.21 48.03 7.71
C CYS A 40 45.11 46.50 7.76
N HIS A 41 43.93 45.96 7.48
CA HIS A 41 43.79 44.74 6.68
C HIS A 41 42.57 44.88 5.76
N THR A 42 42.84 45.30 4.52
CA THR A 42 41.96 45.01 3.38
C THR A 42 41.95 43.50 3.17
N CYS A 43 41.05 42.79 3.85
CA CYS A 43 40.62 41.47 3.36
C CYS A 43 39.75 41.73 2.13
N ALA A 44 40.30 41.39 0.96
CA ALA A 44 39.51 41.22 -0.24
C ALA A 44 38.31 40.33 0.10
N ALA A 45 37.10 40.80 -0.25
CA ALA A 45 35.97 39.89 -0.35
C ALA A 45 36.37 38.83 -1.37
N GLN A 46 36.76 37.64 -0.90
CA GLN A 46 36.83 36.46 -1.75
C GLN A 46 35.45 36.35 -2.38
N GLU A 47 35.38 36.47 -3.71
CA GLU A 47 34.21 36.06 -4.48
C GLU A 47 33.81 34.69 -3.96
N ALA A 48 32.67 34.60 -3.26
CA ALA A 48 32.14 33.33 -2.82
C ALA A 48 31.84 32.55 -4.09
N GLY A 49 32.73 31.62 -4.46
CA GLY A 49 32.60 30.81 -5.65
C GLY A 49 31.23 30.16 -5.69
N LYS A 50 30.65 30.02 -6.89
CA LYS A 50 29.36 29.37 -7.09
C LYS A 50 29.33 28.03 -6.33
N PRO A 51 28.30 27.75 -5.51
CA PRO A 51 28.21 26.49 -4.79
C PRO A 51 28.21 25.30 -5.75
N LEU A 52 28.81 24.19 -5.32
CA LEU A 52 28.79 22.97 -6.10
C LEU A 52 27.36 22.47 -6.22
N SER A 53 27.01 21.94 -7.38
CA SER A 53 25.67 21.42 -7.64
C SER A 53 25.71 20.30 -8.65
N TYR A 54 24.71 19.41 -8.57
CA TYR A 54 24.54 18.33 -9.55
C TYR A 54 23.09 18.25 -10.02
N LEU A 55 22.92 17.81 -11.26
CA LEU A 55 21.61 17.57 -11.87
C LEU A 55 21.43 16.08 -12.08
N VAL A 56 20.34 15.51 -11.57
CA VAL A 56 19.87 14.19 -12.00
C VAL A 56 18.90 14.40 -13.16
N LEU A 57 19.26 13.89 -14.34
CA LEU A 57 18.35 13.86 -15.48
C LEU A 57 17.50 12.60 -15.41
N THR A 58 16.19 12.77 -15.27
CA THR A 58 15.25 11.65 -15.40
C THR A 58 15.12 11.29 -16.88
N GLY A 59 14.89 10.01 -17.15
CA GLY A 59 14.69 9.55 -18.52
C GLY A 59 13.34 9.85 -19.15
N SER A 60 12.45 10.53 -18.41
CA SER A 60 11.17 10.96 -18.96
C SER A 60 11.41 12.09 -19.95
N VAL A 61 10.80 12.00 -21.12
CA VAL A 61 10.87 13.03 -22.15
C VAL A 61 9.56 13.83 -22.16
N ARG A 62 9.66 15.15 -22.02
CA ARG A 62 8.52 16.08 -22.02
C ARG A 62 8.77 17.28 -22.93
N ASP A 63 7.69 17.87 -23.45
CA ASP A 63 7.80 19.18 -24.09
C ASP A 63 7.77 20.28 -23.00
N GLY A 64 8.53 21.37 -23.21
CA GLY A 64 8.56 22.53 -22.31
C GLY A 64 9.87 22.71 -21.54
N ALA A 65 9.88 23.65 -20.60
CA ALA A 65 11.04 23.96 -19.75
C ALA A 65 11.40 22.80 -18.81
N PRO A 66 12.67 22.64 -18.44
CA PRO A 66 13.06 21.69 -17.39
C PRO A 66 12.47 22.12 -16.05
N GLU A 67 11.45 21.40 -15.59
CA GLU A 67 10.85 21.57 -14.27
C GLU A 67 11.28 20.43 -13.35
N SER A 68 11.29 20.67 -12.03
CA SER A 68 11.46 19.61 -11.04
C SER A 68 10.14 18.84 -10.92
N PRO A 69 10.06 17.57 -11.39
CA PRO A 69 8.81 16.82 -11.32
C PRO A 69 8.57 16.39 -9.86
N LEU A 70 7.64 17.07 -9.17
CA LEU A 70 7.22 16.79 -7.78
C LEU A 70 6.93 15.31 -7.49
N HIS A 71 6.56 14.51 -8.49
CA HIS A 71 6.14 13.11 -8.33
C HIS A 71 7.12 12.05 -8.86
N VAL A 72 8.06 12.42 -9.73
CA VAL A 72 9.05 11.48 -10.31
C VAL A 72 10.35 11.49 -9.50
N ALA A 73 10.59 12.55 -8.70
CA ALA A 73 11.86 12.79 -8.02
C ALA A 73 12.30 11.65 -7.08
N GLN A 74 11.40 11.01 -6.31
CA GLN A 74 11.83 10.07 -5.28
C GLN A 74 12.56 8.83 -5.79
N TRP A 75 12.23 8.34 -6.98
CA TRP A 75 12.83 7.11 -7.51
C TRP A 75 14.15 7.36 -8.23
N VAL A 76 14.47 8.59 -8.62
CA VAL A 76 15.70 8.93 -9.37
C VAL A 76 16.73 9.67 -8.51
N MET A 77 16.30 10.26 -7.40
CA MET A 77 17.19 10.91 -6.45
C MET A 77 18.21 9.91 -5.88
N ALA A 78 19.34 10.46 -5.43
CA ALA A 78 20.25 9.70 -4.60
C ALA A 78 19.54 9.22 -3.34
N ASP A 79 19.91 8.04 -2.85
CA ASP A 79 19.54 7.49 -1.56
C ASP A 79 19.75 8.59 -0.52
N ARG A 80 18.77 8.78 0.36
CA ARG A 80 18.73 9.91 1.28
C ARG A 80 19.97 10.00 2.15
N ARG A 81 20.54 8.86 2.60
CA ARG A 81 21.79 8.84 3.38
C ARG A 81 22.97 9.27 2.52
N TYR A 82 22.99 8.87 1.25
CA TYR A 82 24.02 9.27 0.32
C TYR A 82 23.90 10.76 -0.08
N ASN A 83 22.68 11.28 -0.25
CA ASN A 83 22.44 12.70 -0.55
C ASN A 83 22.97 13.60 0.58
N VAL A 84 22.73 13.25 1.86
CA VAL A 84 23.32 13.96 3.01
C VAL A 84 24.86 13.99 2.93
N ARG A 85 25.46 12.93 2.40
CA ARG A 85 26.92 12.86 2.19
C ARG A 85 27.37 13.81 1.08
N LEU A 86 26.67 13.88 -0.05
CA LEU A 86 26.92 14.86 -1.12
C LEU A 86 26.75 16.31 -0.63
N GLN A 87 25.74 16.58 0.21
CA GLN A 87 25.56 17.90 0.82
C GLN A 87 26.73 18.29 1.71
N LYS A 88 27.28 17.36 2.49
CA LYS A 88 28.50 17.58 3.28
C LYS A 88 29.74 17.85 2.43
N LEU A 89 29.75 17.39 1.17
CA LEU A 89 30.76 17.73 0.16
C LEU A 89 30.49 19.08 -0.54
N GLY A 90 29.42 19.79 -0.16
CA GLY A 90 29.05 21.10 -0.68
C GLY A 90 28.18 21.05 -1.94
N PHE A 91 27.68 19.87 -2.33
CA PHE A 91 26.82 19.73 -3.50
C PHE A 91 25.36 20.03 -3.18
N THR A 92 24.73 20.79 -4.07
CA THR A 92 23.29 21.05 -4.09
C THR A 92 22.63 20.24 -5.20
N GLU A 93 21.57 19.50 -4.87
CA GLU A 93 20.83 18.66 -5.82
C GLU A 93 19.86 19.47 -6.67
N GLY A 94 19.80 19.15 -7.97
CA GLY A 94 18.69 19.46 -8.86
C GLY A 94 18.21 18.19 -9.57
N VAL A 95 16.93 18.17 -9.94
CA VAL A 95 16.31 17.08 -10.69
C VAL A 95 15.49 17.69 -11.83
N ALA A 96 15.64 17.16 -13.04
CA ALA A 96 14.82 17.57 -14.18
C ALA A 96 14.60 16.42 -15.16
N ASP A 97 13.49 16.46 -15.89
CA ASP A 97 13.25 15.59 -17.04
C ASP A 97 14.12 16.01 -18.24
N ILE A 98 14.31 15.13 -19.21
CA ILE A 98 14.91 15.50 -20.50
C ILE A 98 13.82 16.20 -21.33
N THR A 99 13.85 17.54 -21.37
CA THR A 99 12.79 18.30 -22.05
C THR A 99 13.21 18.87 -23.41
N SER A 100 12.23 19.23 -24.25
CA SER A 100 12.49 19.92 -25.53
C SER A 100 13.28 21.22 -25.34
N GLU A 101 13.05 21.95 -24.23
CA GLU A 101 13.72 23.22 -23.92
C GLU A 101 14.93 23.08 -22.98
N LEU A 102 15.43 21.86 -22.71
CA LEU A 102 16.69 21.70 -21.99
C LEU A 102 17.83 22.37 -22.76
N THR A 103 18.48 23.38 -22.15
CA THR A 103 19.54 24.19 -22.76
C THR A 103 20.90 23.98 -22.11
N LEU A 104 21.96 24.40 -22.81
CA LEU A 104 23.31 24.38 -22.27
C LEU A 104 23.46 25.31 -21.06
N ASP A 105 22.82 26.48 -21.09
CA ASP A 105 22.87 27.45 -19.99
C ASP A 105 22.21 26.90 -18.73
N TYR A 106 21.13 26.11 -18.88
CA TYR A 106 20.55 25.38 -17.76
C TYR A 106 21.54 24.34 -17.21
N LEU A 107 22.17 23.53 -18.06
CA LEU A 107 23.15 22.53 -17.61
C LEU A 107 24.36 23.16 -16.91
N LYS A 108 24.80 24.35 -17.34
CA LYS A 108 25.90 25.11 -16.71
C LYS A 108 25.59 25.64 -15.32
N GLN A 109 24.34 25.57 -14.87
CA GLN A 109 24.01 25.79 -13.46
C GLN A 109 24.51 24.66 -12.56
N PHE A 110 24.95 23.54 -13.13
CA PHE A 110 25.40 22.35 -12.42
C PHE A 110 26.86 22.00 -12.76
N ASN A 111 27.59 21.49 -11.78
CA ASN A 111 28.96 21.01 -11.96
C ASN A 111 29.02 19.57 -12.46
N VAL A 112 28.03 18.76 -12.08
CA VAL A 112 27.90 17.35 -12.47
C VAL A 112 26.49 17.09 -12.98
N VAL A 113 26.35 16.33 -14.06
CA VAL A 113 25.07 15.79 -14.53
C VAL A 113 25.12 14.27 -14.42
N VAL A 114 24.15 13.71 -13.69
CA VAL A 114 23.95 12.28 -13.51
C VAL A 114 22.90 11.82 -14.52
N CYS A 115 23.33 10.99 -15.46
CA CYS A 115 22.48 10.35 -16.45
C CYS A 115 22.14 8.94 -15.98
N LEU A 116 20.94 8.79 -15.42
CA LEU A 116 20.35 7.48 -15.18
C LEU A 116 19.74 6.99 -16.50
N GLY A 117 19.83 5.70 -16.83
CA GLY A 117 19.17 5.14 -18.03
C GLY A 117 17.71 5.58 -18.11
N PRO A 118 17.10 5.69 -19.30
CA PRO A 118 15.86 6.43 -19.48
C PRO A 118 14.73 5.88 -18.57
N VAL A 119 14.52 6.43 -17.37
CA VAL A 119 13.46 6.03 -16.43
C VAL A 119 12.09 6.41 -16.99
N GLY A 120 11.58 5.53 -17.83
CA GLY A 120 10.31 5.66 -18.54
C GLY A 120 10.09 4.43 -19.42
N ALA A 121 9.88 3.26 -18.79
CA ALA A 121 9.28 2.10 -19.45
C ALA A 121 8.68 1.15 -18.41
N GLY A 122 7.76 1.68 -17.59
CA GLY A 122 6.65 0.85 -17.15
C GLY A 122 5.73 0.69 -18.36
N GLY A 123 5.85 -0.41 -19.10
CA GLY A 123 4.92 -0.82 -20.17
C GLY A 123 4.97 0.00 -21.48
N ASP A 124 5.16 1.31 -21.42
CA ASP A 124 5.17 2.18 -22.58
C ASP A 124 6.60 2.66 -22.83
N VAL A 125 7.35 1.91 -23.65
CA VAL A 125 8.23 2.59 -24.60
C VAL A 125 7.26 3.35 -25.50
N PRO A 126 7.17 4.70 -25.47
CA PRO A 126 6.42 5.38 -26.51
C PRO A 126 7.08 4.94 -27.81
N SER A 127 6.33 4.27 -28.66
CA SER A 127 6.76 3.80 -29.97
C SER A 127 7.68 4.84 -30.65
N SER A 128 8.99 4.55 -30.62
CA SER A 128 9.93 4.63 -31.74
C SER A 128 9.98 5.90 -32.61
N GLY A 129 9.67 7.10 -32.09
CA GLY A 129 9.84 8.36 -32.85
C GLY A 129 10.47 9.50 -32.06
N LYS A 130 9.71 10.05 -31.10
CA LYS A 130 10.04 11.31 -30.41
C LYS A 130 11.22 11.20 -29.43
N LEU A 131 11.33 10.06 -28.73
CA LEU A 131 12.48 9.76 -27.86
C LEU A 131 13.76 9.56 -28.70
N ALA A 132 13.69 8.81 -29.79
CA ALA A 132 14.84 8.58 -30.67
C ALA A 132 15.35 9.90 -31.31
N SER A 133 14.45 10.80 -31.71
CA SER A 133 14.83 12.12 -32.22
C SER A 133 15.43 13.03 -31.15
N MET A 134 14.88 13.01 -29.93
CA MET A 134 15.38 13.85 -28.83
C MET A 134 16.66 13.34 -28.18
N VAL A 135 16.86 12.01 -28.09
CA VAL A 135 18.09 11.42 -27.52
C VAL A 135 19.32 11.85 -28.32
N GLY A 136 19.23 11.88 -29.66
CA GLY A 136 20.34 12.33 -30.50
C GLY A 136 20.74 13.79 -30.27
N GLU A 137 19.77 14.71 -30.21
CA GLU A 137 20.03 16.14 -29.97
C GLU A 137 20.49 16.41 -28.53
N LYS A 138 19.85 15.80 -27.53
CA LYS A 138 20.20 16.01 -26.12
C LYS A 138 21.50 15.31 -25.72
N ALA A 139 21.84 14.18 -26.35
CA ALA A 139 23.17 13.59 -26.20
C ALA A 139 24.27 14.52 -26.70
N LYS A 140 24.08 15.17 -27.87
CA LYS A 140 25.02 16.20 -28.36
C LYS A 140 25.14 17.36 -27.37
N LEU A 141 24.03 17.81 -26.81
CA LEU A 141 24.01 18.87 -25.80
C LEU A 141 24.80 18.48 -24.53
N LEU A 142 24.63 17.25 -24.03
CA LEU A 142 25.38 16.74 -22.87
C LEU A 142 26.87 16.63 -23.15
N LEU A 143 27.24 16.16 -24.34
CA LEU A 143 28.65 16.11 -24.76
C LEU A 143 29.23 17.51 -24.94
N GLN A 144 28.47 18.47 -25.45
CA GLN A 144 28.88 19.88 -25.50
C GLN A 144 29.09 20.45 -24.09
N TYR A 145 28.17 20.17 -23.17
CA TYR A 145 28.32 20.54 -21.76
C TYR A 145 29.62 19.99 -21.15
N ALA A 146 29.93 18.71 -21.38
CA ALA A 146 31.19 18.11 -20.95
C ALA A 146 32.40 18.80 -21.62
N GLN A 147 32.36 19.02 -22.94
CA GLN A 147 33.42 19.70 -23.68
C GLN A 147 33.74 21.10 -23.14
N GLU A 148 32.74 21.82 -22.63
CA GLU A 148 32.91 23.17 -22.09
C GLU A 148 33.41 23.21 -20.64
N GLY A 149 33.43 22.08 -19.94
CA GLY A 149 33.96 21.98 -18.58
C GLY A 149 33.15 21.11 -17.63
N GLY A 150 31.96 20.66 -18.04
CA GLY A 150 31.03 19.92 -17.19
C GLY A 150 31.48 18.50 -16.87
N GLY A 151 30.94 17.95 -15.77
CA GLY A 151 31.12 16.57 -15.38
C GLY A 151 29.92 15.70 -15.74
N LEU A 152 30.11 14.54 -16.38
CA LEU A 152 29.04 13.58 -16.66
C LEU A 152 29.28 12.27 -15.90
N LEU A 153 28.27 11.78 -15.17
CA LEU A 153 28.22 10.44 -14.61
C LEU A 153 27.12 9.63 -15.30
N VAL A 154 27.48 8.52 -15.94
CA VAL A 154 26.53 7.64 -16.63
C VAL A 154 26.36 6.34 -15.84
N MET A 155 25.12 6.05 -15.45
CA MET A 155 24.73 4.85 -14.71
C MET A 155 23.49 4.21 -15.35
N ARG A 156 23.29 2.91 -15.10
CA ARG A 156 22.16 2.18 -15.68
C ARG A 156 20.90 2.31 -14.84
N SER A 157 19.74 2.23 -15.49
CA SER A 157 18.44 2.14 -14.81
C SER A 157 18.18 0.69 -14.38
N PRO A 158 17.46 0.42 -13.26
CA PRO A 158 17.13 -0.94 -12.87
C PRO A 158 16.25 -1.70 -13.89
N GLY A 159 16.65 -2.95 -14.17
CA GLY A 159 15.79 -4.16 -14.07
C GLY A 159 14.58 -4.40 -14.97
N TYR A 160 14.01 -3.42 -15.68
CA TYR A 160 12.76 -3.66 -16.45
C TYR A 160 12.87 -3.30 -17.94
N GLN A 161 14.03 -2.83 -18.38
CA GLN A 161 14.21 -2.29 -19.73
C GLN A 161 14.85 -3.27 -20.71
N PHE A 162 15.15 -4.50 -20.29
CA PHE A 162 15.72 -5.55 -21.14
C PHE A 162 16.84 -5.02 -22.07
N GLY A 163 17.76 -4.19 -21.54
CA GLY A 163 18.88 -3.60 -22.27
C GLY A 163 18.54 -2.53 -23.33
N THR A 164 17.34 -1.93 -23.35
CA THR A 164 17.07 -0.77 -24.23
C THR A 164 17.82 0.49 -23.79
N ASP A 165 18.08 0.62 -22.48
CA ASP A 165 18.94 1.65 -21.91
C ASP A 165 20.38 1.58 -22.47
N ILE A 166 20.94 0.38 -22.58
CA ILE A 166 22.27 0.15 -23.16
C ILE A 166 22.29 0.60 -24.63
N THR A 167 21.26 0.23 -25.41
CA THR A 167 21.14 0.67 -26.80
C THR A 167 21.09 2.19 -26.90
N ALA A 168 20.30 2.86 -26.05
CA ALA A 168 20.19 4.31 -26.04
C ALA A 168 21.51 5.00 -25.64
N PHE A 169 22.21 4.50 -24.62
CA PHE A 169 23.50 5.05 -24.21
C PHE A 169 24.59 4.85 -25.28
N ASN A 170 24.66 3.67 -25.89
CA ASN A 170 25.69 3.38 -26.90
C ASN A 170 25.53 4.19 -28.18
N GLN A 171 24.35 4.76 -28.47
CA GLN A 171 24.19 5.70 -29.59
C GLN A 171 25.14 6.90 -29.51
N TRP A 172 25.53 7.33 -28.30
CA TRP A 172 26.42 8.48 -28.10
C TRP A 172 27.69 8.17 -27.31
N LEU A 173 27.73 7.07 -26.54
CA LEU A 173 28.95 6.60 -25.89
C LEU A 173 29.94 5.98 -26.89
N THR A 174 29.48 5.18 -27.85
CA THR A 174 30.38 4.51 -28.82
C THR A 174 31.21 5.51 -29.62
N PRO A 175 30.65 6.62 -30.14
CA PRO A 175 31.44 7.71 -30.73
C PRO A 175 32.46 8.36 -29.78
N CYS A 176 32.26 8.26 -28.46
CA CYS A 176 33.21 8.73 -27.45
C CYS A 176 34.30 7.69 -27.11
N GLY A 177 34.34 6.55 -27.79
CA GLY A 177 35.34 5.50 -27.59
C GLY A 177 35.03 4.55 -26.42
N ILE A 178 33.77 4.50 -25.96
CA ILE A 178 33.33 3.57 -24.91
C ILE A 178 31.98 2.94 -25.24
N GLU A 179 31.78 1.68 -24.91
CA GLU A 179 30.54 0.94 -25.16
C GLU A 179 30.16 0.18 -23.90
N ILE A 180 28.89 0.23 -23.50
CA ILE A 180 28.33 -0.63 -22.46
C ILE A 180 27.91 -1.94 -23.13
N LEU A 181 28.40 -3.08 -22.63
CA LEU A 181 28.06 -4.37 -23.21
C LEU A 181 26.80 -4.94 -22.55
N SER A 182 25.92 -5.57 -23.34
CA SER A 182 24.73 -6.27 -22.85
C SER A 182 25.10 -7.62 -22.22
N GLU A 183 25.92 -7.57 -21.17
CA GLU A 183 26.51 -8.72 -20.48
C GLU A 183 26.44 -8.50 -18.97
N GLN A 184 26.44 -9.59 -18.18
CA GLN A 184 26.55 -9.53 -16.73
C GLN A 184 27.95 -9.98 -16.30
N VAL A 185 28.57 -9.26 -15.36
CA VAL A 185 29.81 -9.71 -14.73
C VAL A 185 29.53 -10.63 -13.54
N ARG A 186 30.24 -11.77 -13.48
CA ARG A 186 30.19 -12.73 -12.38
C ARG A 186 31.57 -13.10 -11.88
N ASP A 187 31.66 -13.43 -10.58
CA ASP A 187 32.85 -13.95 -9.94
C ASP A 187 32.50 -15.12 -9.00
N GLU A 188 32.68 -16.35 -9.46
CA GLU A 188 32.31 -17.54 -8.67
C GLU A 188 33.24 -17.77 -7.46
N ASP A 189 34.41 -17.10 -7.42
CA ASP A 189 35.42 -17.28 -6.38
C ASP A 189 35.31 -16.22 -5.27
N SER A 190 34.65 -15.09 -5.54
CA SER A 190 34.63 -13.93 -4.66
C SER A 190 33.24 -13.28 -4.59
N TRP A 191 32.37 -13.87 -3.77
CA TRP A 191 30.99 -13.44 -3.62
C TRP A 191 30.47 -13.56 -2.19
N TYR A 192 29.41 -12.82 -1.90
CA TYR A 192 28.63 -12.88 -0.67
C TYR A 192 27.15 -13.12 -1.01
N SER A 193 26.51 -14.04 -0.29
CA SER A 193 25.06 -14.21 -0.38
C SER A 193 24.39 -13.19 0.52
N VAL A 194 23.60 -12.29 -0.05
CA VAL A 194 22.75 -11.42 0.78
C VAL A 194 21.70 -12.29 1.46
N GLU A 195 21.50 -12.06 2.75
CA GLU A 195 20.51 -12.78 3.55
C GLU A 195 19.11 -12.57 2.95
N SER A 196 18.71 -11.32 2.68
CA SER A 196 17.37 -10.86 2.26
C SER A 196 16.84 -11.32 0.89
N GLY A 197 17.43 -12.32 0.24
CA GLY A 197 16.92 -12.78 -1.05
C GLY A 197 17.76 -13.78 -1.82
N GLY A 198 18.85 -14.29 -1.24
CA GLY A 198 19.75 -15.22 -1.93
C GLY A 198 20.50 -14.60 -3.11
N ASN A 199 20.41 -13.28 -3.32
CA ASN A 199 21.21 -12.59 -4.33
C ASN A 199 22.68 -12.73 -4.02
N LYS A 200 23.48 -12.97 -5.05
CA LYS A 200 24.94 -12.91 -4.93
C LYS A 200 25.42 -11.50 -5.18
N LEU A 201 26.24 -10.99 -4.26
CA LEU A 201 27.05 -9.81 -4.47
C LEU A 201 28.48 -10.27 -4.72
N TYR A 202 28.97 -10.04 -5.92
CA TYR A 202 30.38 -10.24 -6.24
C TYR A 202 31.20 -9.11 -5.66
N TRP A 203 32.47 -9.37 -5.38
CA TRP A 203 33.36 -8.38 -4.80
C TRP A 203 34.66 -8.26 -5.59
N THR A 204 35.17 -7.04 -5.70
CA THR A 204 36.47 -6.78 -6.34
C THR A 204 37.28 -5.74 -5.58
N ASP A 205 38.57 -6.02 -5.48
CA ASP A 205 39.66 -5.14 -5.05
C ASP A 205 40.59 -4.75 -6.22
N SER A 206 40.20 -5.08 -7.45
CA SER A 206 40.94 -4.68 -8.66
C SER A 206 40.67 -3.20 -8.98
N ILE A 207 41.28 -2.35 -8.16
CA ILE A 207 41.11 -0.90 -8.15
C ILE A 207 42.42 -0.25 -8.61
N ALA A 208 42.40 0.45 -9.74
CA ALA A 208 43.56 1.17 -10.24
C ALA A 208 43.75 2.48 -9.46
N GLU A 209 45.00 2.89 -9.24
CA GLU A 209 45.32 4.13 -8.53
C GLU A 209 44.86 5.36 -9.33
N SER A 210 44.07 6.21 -8.68
CA SER A 210 43.48 7.42 -9.25
C SER A 210 42.92 8.30 -8.12
N PRO A 211 42.82 9.63 -8.31
CA PRO A 211 42.06 10.47 -7.38
C PRO A 211 40.63 9.96 -7.14
N VAL A 212 40.02 9.37 -8.18
CA VAL A 212 38.67 8.78 -8.12
C VAL A 212 38.59 7.56 -7.19
N THR A 213 39.69 6.83 -7.02
CA THR A 213 39.72 5.57 -6.24
C THR A 213 40.45 5.73 -4.91
N GLN A 214 40.80 6.95 -4.52
CA GLN A 214 41.49 7.21 -3.27
C GLN A 214 40.67 6.72 -2.07
N GLY A 215 41.29 5.86 -1.24
CA GLY A 215 40.65 5.28 -0.05
C GLY A 215 39.71 4.11 -0.33
N VAL A 216 39.41 3.79 -1.58
CA VAL A 216 38.59 2.65 -1.99
C VAL A 216 39.42 1.37 -1.91
N LYS A 217 39.01 0.40 -1.10
CA LYS A 217 39.71 -0.88 -0.92
C LYS A 217 39.03 -2.03 -1.64
N GLY A 218 37.72 -1.93 -1.85
CA GLY A 218 36.98 -2.83 -2.71
C GLY A 218 35.54 -2.39 -2.85
N ILE A 219 34.85 -2.96 -3.83
CA ILE A 219 33.42 -2.72 -4.03
C ILE A 219 32.68 -4.04 -4.21
N PHE A 220 31.46 -4.08 -3.69
CA PHE A 220 30.49 -5.11 -4.07
C PHE A 220 29.73 -4.66 -5.31
N TYR A 221 29.39 -5.62 -6.16
CA TYR A 221 28.54 -5.42 -7.32
C TYR A 221 27.61 -6.62 -7.48
N PRO A 222 26.32 -6.40 -7.77
CA PRO A 222 25.34 -7.47 -7.78
C PRO A 222 25.45 -8.36 -9.04
N ASP A 223 25.11 -9.64 -8.85
CA ASP A 223 24.71 -10.55 -9.93
C ASP A 223 23.37 -10.13 -10.55
N THR A 224 22.98 -10.77 -11.65
CA THR A 224 21.61 -10.79 -12.18
C THR A 224 20.60 -11.22 -11.12
N PHE A 225 19.38 -10.70 -11.19
CA PHE A 225 18.25 -11.20 -10.39
C PHE A 225 17.96 -12.66 -10.77
N SER A 226 18.48 -13.64 -10.01
CA SER A 226 18.30 -15.07 -10.31
C SER A 226 17.50 -15.80 -9.25
N VAL A 227 16.46 -15.16 -8.68
CA VAL A 227 15.48 -15.93 -7.89
C VAL A 227 14.71 -16.92 -8.80
N TYR A 228 14.76 -16.72 -10.13
CA TYR A 228 14.18 -17.60 -11.12
C TYR A 228 15.22 -17.92 -12.20
N GLU A 229 15.86 -19.09 -12.13
CA GLU A 229 16.70 -19.63 -13.20
C GLU A 229 15.95 -19.78 -14.55
N SER A 230 14.63 -19.56 -14.59
CA SER A 230 13.79 -19.95 -15.69
C SER A 230 13.35 -18.88 -16.68
N GLU A 231 13.21 -17.56 -16.39
CA GLU A 231 12.42 -16.75 -17.37
C GLU A 231 12.92 -15.35 -17.76
N HIS A 232 13.62 -14.53 -16.95
CA HIS A 232 14.07 -13.20 -17.43
C HIS A 232 15.39 -12.74 -16.79
N TYR A 233 16.48 -12.72 -17.56
CA TYR A 233 17.77 -12.17 -17.11
C TYR A 233 17.80 -10.65 -17.28
N THR A 234 18.11 -9.94 -16.20
CA THR A 234 18.46 -8.52 -16.20
C THR A 234 19.90 -8.36 -15.72
N ASP A 235 20.73 -7.68 -16.50
CA ASP A 235 22.08 -7.32 -16.11
C ASP A 235 22.06 -6.14 -15.12
N PHE A 236 22.59 -6.32 -13.91
CA PHE A 236 22.75 -5.24 -12.94
C PHE A 236 24.17 -4.65 -12.93
N THR A 237 25.16 -5.42 -13.37
CA THR A 237 26.55 -4.94 -13.51
C THR A 237 27.08 -5.34 -14.88
N SER A 238 27.08 -4.38 -15.80
CA SER A 238 27.57 -4.60 -17.16
C SER A 238 29.06 -4.28 -17.28
N PRO A 239 29.83 -5.02 -18.10
CA PRO A 239 31.18 -4.60 -18.45
C PRO A 239 31.16 -3.50 -19.52
N ILE A 240 32.26 -2.76 -19.62
CA ILE A 240 32.48 -1.75 -20.66
C ILE A 240 33.53 -2.19 -21.67
N ARG A 241 33.44 -1.76 -22.91
CA ARG A 241 34.54 -1.79 -23.87
C ARG A 241 35.02 -0.37 -24.09
N ALA A 242 36.25 -0.08 -23.68
CA ALA A 242 36.79 1.28 -23.75
C ALA A 242 38.09 1.29 -24.58
N ASP A 243 38.27 2.34 -25.39
CA ASP A 243 39.50 2.58 -26.14
C ASP A 243 40.62 3.14 -25.24
N ASN A 244 41.78 3.41 -25.83
CA ASN A 244 42.97 3.88 -25.10
C ASN A 244 42.84 5.31 -24.53
N ASN A 245 41.79 6.06 -24.89
CA ASN A 245 41.54 7.39 -24.34
C ASN A 245 40.80 7.32 -22.98
N TRP A 246 40.34 6.14 -22.58
CA TRP A 246 39.66 5.92 -21.32
C TRP A 246 40.59 5.26 -20.30
N LYS A 247 40.58 5.78 -19.08
CA LYS A 247 41.25 5.15 -17.94
C LYS A 247 40.26 4.26 -17.21
N VAL A 248 40.42 2.95 -17.35
CA VAL A 248 39.66 1.97 -16.55
C VAL A 248 40.17 1.99 -15.11
N LEU A 249 39.25 2.21 -14.16
CA LEU A 249 39.56 2.36 -12.74
C LEU A 249 39.17 1.17 -11.89
N VAL A 250 38.08 0.50 -12.24
CA VAL A 250 37.63 -0.70 -11.54
C VAL A 250 37.47 -1.81 -12.54
N ARG A 251 37.97 -2.99 -12.18
CA ARG A 251 37.78 -4.24 -12.91
C ARG A 251 37.17 -5.29 -12.00
N GLY A 252 36.56 -6.31 -12.57
CA GLY A 252 36.42 -7.59 -11.89
C GLY A 252 37.81 -8.16 -11.56
N ARG A 253 37.87 -9.08 -10.61
CA ARG A 253 39.11 -9.82 -10.30
C ARG A 253 39.51 -10.72 -11.47
N LYS A 254 40.67 -11.36 -11.34
CA LYS A 254 41.19 -12.27 -12.37
C LYS A 254 40.24 -13.43 -12.69
N ALA A 255 39.48 -13.90 -11.70
CA ALA A 255 38.48 -14.95 -11.87
C ALA A 255 37.13 -14.43 -12.40
N SER A 256 36.88 -13.11 -12.32
CA SER A 256 35.63 -12.54 -12.79
C SER A 256 35.55 -12.62 -14.32
N LYS A 257 34.39 -13.00 -14.85
CA LYS A 257 34.11 -13.07 -16.29
C LYS A 257 32.80 -12.36 -16.60
N SER A 258 32.68 -11.86 -17.82
CA SER A 258 31.40 -11.41 -18.36
C SER A 258 30.61 -12.59 -18.93
N ILE A 259 29.29 -12.50 -18.96
CA ILE A 259 28.40 -13.49 -19.58
C ILE A 259 27.38 -12.74 -20.43
N ALA A 260 27.28 -13.12 -21.70
CA ALA A 260 26.31 -12.53 -22.61
C ALA A 260 24.87 -12.71 -22.11
N THR A 261 24.09 -11.64 -22.10
CA THR A 261 22.66 -11.71 -21.77
C THR A 261 21.84 -11.82 -23.05
N GLN A 262 20.89 -12.76 -23.11
CA GLN A 262 19.91 -12.82 -24.19
C GLN A 262 18.56 -12.27 -23.69
N LYS A 263 18.17 -11.13 -24.25
CA LYS A 263 16.89 -10.46 -23.94
C LYS A 263 15.72 -11.44 -24.13
N GLY A 264 14.89 -11.60 -23.10
CA GLY A 264 13.68 -12.42 -23.17
C GLY A 264 13.88 -13.93 -23.27
N LYS A 265 15.10 -14.47 -23.02
CA LYS A 265 15.34 -15.93 -23.04
C LYS A 265 15.76 -16.48 -21.68
N ALA A 266 15.24 -17.67 -21.39
CA ALA A 266 15.36 -18.45 -20.16
C ALA A 266 16.77 -18.98 -19.81
N LYS A 267 17.71 -19.05 -20.77
CA LYS A 267 19.04 -19.67 -20.54
C LYS A 267 20.17 -18.75 -20.97
N LEU A 268 21.16 -18.57 -20.09
CA LEU A 268 22.43 -17.96 -20.44
C LEU A 268 23.13 -18.82 -21.51
N PRO A 269 23.76 -18.20 -22.53
CA PRO A 269 24.65 -18.90 -23.43
C PRO A 269 25.78 -19.60 -22.65
N ALA A 270 26.22 -20.76 -23.11
CA ALA A 270 27.39 -21.41 -22.53
C ALA A 270 28.67 -20.64 -22.91
N GLY A 271 29.45 -20.23 -21.91
CA GLY A 271 30.75 -19.57 -22.08
C GLY A 271 30.80 -18.11 -21.61
N PRO A 272 32.00 -17.52 -21.48
CA PRO A 272 32.14 -16.10 -21.21
C PRO A 272 31.59 -15.26 -22.37
N GLY A 273 31.15 -14.05 -22.07
CA GLY A 273 30.87 -12.99 -23.05
C GLY A 273 32.17 -12.45 -23.65
N VAL A 274 32.29 -11.13 -23.76
CA VAL A 274 33.48 -10.48 -24.34
C VAL A 274 34.74 -10.69 -23.49
N TYR A 275 34.59 -10.74 -22.17
CA TYR A 275 35.69 -10.87 -21.21
C TYR A 275 35.63 -12.22 -20.48
N ASP A 276 36.70 -13.01 -20.62
CA ASP A 276 36.93 -14.27 -19.90
C ASP A 276 37.65 -14.07 -18.55
N SER A 277 38.26 -12.90 -18.33
CA SER A 277 38.90 -12.48 -17.09
C SER A 277 38.93 -10.95 -16.93
N ASN A 278 38.98 -10.43 -15.70
CA ASN A 278 39.17 -9.00 -15.36
C ASN A 278 38.31 -7.99 -16.17
N PRO A 279 36.99 -8.21 -16.33
CA PRO A 279 36.12 -7.31 -17.07
C PRO A 279 36.18 -5.88 -16.48
N PRO A 280 36.34 -4.83 -17.29
CA PRO A 280 36.30 -3.46 -16.82
C PRO A 280 34.87 -3.06 -16.40
N LEU A 281 34.75 -2.41 -15.24
CA LEU A 281 33.48 -2.06 -14.60
C LEU A 281 33.26 -0.55 -14.47
N LEU A 282 34.33 0.25 -14.37
CA LEU A 282 34.27 1.71 -14.28
C LEU A 282 35.41 2.30 -15.09
N ALA A 283 35.13 3.30 -15.91
CA ALA A 283 36.15 4.10 -16.57
C ALA A 283 35.85 5.60 -16.52
N VAL A 284 36.92 6.38 -16.58
CA VAL A 284 36.86 7.85 -16.65
C VAL A 284 37.70 8.37 -17.82
N ARG A 285 37.36 9.55 -18.31
CA ARG A 285 38.10 10.24 -19.37
C ARG A 285 37.94 11.76 -19.25
N ASP A 286 39.02 12.50 -19.54
CA ASP A 286 38.92 13.93 -19.84
C ASP A 286 38.29 14.12 -21.24
N TYR A 287 37.28 14.97 -21.34
CA TYR A 287 36.50 15.19 -22.56
C TYR A 287 36.36 16.69 -22.82
N GLY A 288 37.19 17.21 -23.73
CA GLY A 288 37.36 18.65 -23.90
C GLY A 288 37.92 19.28 -22.63
N LYS A 289 37.21 20.27 -22.06
CA LYS A 289 37.57 20.91 -20.80
C LYS A 289 36.98 20.23 -19.57
N GLY A 290 36.07 19.26 -19.75
CA GLY A 290 35.38 18.56 -18.67
C GLY A 290 35.73 17.08 -18.60
N ARG A 291 34.87 16.29 -17.94
CA ARG A 291 35.15 14.88 -17.61
C ARG A 291 33.90 14.01 -17.73
N ILE A 292 34.09 12.75 -18.09
CA ILE A 292 33.02 11.75 -18.17
C ILE A 292 33.45 10.51 -17.36
N ALA A 293 32.53 9.99 -16.55
CA ALA A 293 32.63 8.71 -15.87
C ALA A 293 31.49 7.79 -16.33
N VAL A 294 31.81 6.54 -16.68
CA VAL A 294 30.82 5.52 -17.06
C VAL A 294 30.92 4.36 -16.09
N TRP A 295 29.88 4.19 -15.27
CA TRP A 295 29.74 3.11 -14.31
C TRP A 295 28.41 2.39 -14.55
N PRO A 296 28.36 1.40 -15.46
CA PRO A 296 27.12 0.74 -15.83
C PRO A 296 26.69 -0.33 -14.80
N ILE A 297 26.82 0.01 -13.52
CA ILE A 297 26.06 -0.63 -12.44
C ILE A 297 24.65 -0.02 -12.42
N ALA A 298 23.66 -0.84 -12.11
CA ALA A 298 22.30 -0.34 -11.94
C ALA A 298 22.25 0.66 -10.78
N ALA A 299 21.61 1.80 -11.01
CA ALA A 299 21.54 2.90 -10.08
C ALA A 299 20.83 2.53 -8.78
N THR A 300 19.90 1.56 -8.76
CA THR A 300 19.29 1.08 -7.50
C THR A 300 20.32 0.53 -6.52
N CYS A 301 21.43 0.01 -6.99
CA CYS A 301 22.40 -0.71 -6.17
C CYS A 301 23.30 0.22 -5.35
N VAL A 302 23.57 1.42 -5.87
CA VAL A 302 24.57 2.34 -5.28
C VAL A 302 24.14 3.81 -5.31
N TRP A 303 23.09 4.16 -6.07
CA TRP A 303 22.58 5.53 -6.21
C TRP A 303 21.21 5.68 -5.55
N GLN A 304 20.16 5.05 -6.08
CA GLN A 304 18.77 5.29 -5.65
C GLN A 304 18.45 4.63 -4.30
N ASP A 305 18.99 3.44 -4.06
CA ASP A 305 18.62 2.56 -2.94
C ASP A 305 19.85 1.85 -2.35
N GLY A 306 21.03 2.47 -2.37
CA GLY A 306 22.28 1.80 -1.99
C GLY A 306 22.31 1.20 -0.57
N TYR A 307 21.49 1.70 0.35
CA TYR A 307 21.38 1.20 1.72
C TYR A 307 20.23 0.20 1.94
N HIS A 308 19.56 -0.21 0.86
CA HIS A 308 18.42 -1.12 0.91
C HIS A 308 18.78 -2.50 1.49
N PRO A 309 17.94 -3.13 2.33
CA PRO A 309 18.16 -4.49 2.81
C PRO A 309 18.43 -5.52 1.71
N PHE A 310 17.75 -5.40 0.57
CA PHE A 310 17.98 -6.17 -0.65
C PHE A 310 19.45 -6.19 -1.12
N TRP A 311 20.20 -5.13 -0.85
CA TRP A 311 21.63 -4.97 -1.16
C TRP A 311 22.53 -5.18 0.07
N GLY A 312 22.04 -5.91 1.07
CA GLY A 312 22.80 -6.22 2.29
C GLY A 312 22.89 -5.05 3.27
N ARG A 313 21.87 -4.21 3.33
CA ARG A 313 21.75 -3.11 4.33
C ARG A 313 22.95 -2.15 4.29
N GLY A 314 23.32 -1.73 3.09
CA GLY A 314 24.48 -0.86 2.86
C GLY A 314 25.79 -1.60 2.63
N LEU A 315 25.77 -2.93 2.44
CA LEU A 315 26.97 -3.70 2.14
C LEU A 315 27.70 -3.22 0.87
N LEU A 316 26.99 -2.76 -0.16
CA LEU A 316 27.63 -2.16 -1.34
C LEU A 316 28.26 -0.80 -1.04
N MET A 317 27.64 -0.03 -0.16
CA MET A 317 27.97 1.37 0.10
C MET A 317 29.18 1.53 1.03
N GLU A 318 29.08 0.94 2.23
CA GLU A 318 30.09 1.09 3.30
C GLU A 318 30.16 -0.11 4.27
N GLY A 319 29.35 -1.15 4.08
CA GLY A 319 29.33 -2.34 4.93
C GLY A 319 30.49 -3.31 4.70
N GLN A 320 30.58 -4.32 5.56
CA GLN A 320 31.62 -5.36 5.50
C GLN A 320 31.04 -6.74 5.75
N ALA A 321 31.45 -7.72 4.94
CA ALA A 321 31.08 -9.13 5.10
C ALA A 321 32.25 -10.03 4.70
N GLN A 322 32.54 -11.07 5.50
CA GLN A 322 33.61 -12.04 5.21
C GLN A 322 34.99 -11.41 4.93
N GLY A 323 35.31 -10.29 5.60
CA GLY A 323 36.56 -9.55 5.37
C GLY A 323 36.56 -8.66 4.10
N MET A 324 35.53 -8.76 3.26
CA MET A 324 35.30 -7.90 2.09
C MET A 324 34.51 -6.66 2.50
N ARG A 325 34.99 -5.48 2.10
CA ARG A 325 34.35 -4.19 2.39
C ARG A 325 33.80 -3.59 1.10
N GLY A 326 32.58 -3.04 1.16
CA GLY A 326 32.05 -2.21 0.08
C GLY A 326 32.41 -0.75 0.32
N ASP A 327 32.93 -0.08 -0.70
CA ASP A 327 33.30 1.34 -0.64
C ASP A 327 32.61 2.15 -1.76
N ALA A 328 31.42 1.74 -2.22
CA ALA A 328 30.72 2.45 -3.30
C ALA A 328 30.38 3.91 -2.93
N ALA A 329 30.05 4.18 -1.66
CA ALA A 329 29.78 5.55 -1.20
C ALA A 329 31.03 6.43 -1.33
N GLN A 330 32.20 5.93 -0.90
CA GLN A 330 33.47 6.65 -1.01
C GLN A 330 33.90 6.82 -2.48
N LEU A 331 33.68 5.80 -3.31
CA LEU A 331 33.95 5.88 -4.74
C LEU A 331 33.08 6.95 -5.41
N LEU A 332 31.78 7.00 -5.12
CA LEU A 332 30.88 8.02 -5.65
C LEU A 332 31.30 9.42 -5.21
N ASP A 333 31.67 9.64 -3.94
CA ASP A 333 32.17 10.94 -3.49
C ASP A 333 33.35 11.42 -4.33
N ASN A 334 34.33 10.53 -4.52
CA ASN A 334 35.52 10.84 -5.29
C ASN A 334 35.19 11.10 -6.77
N ILE A 335 34.23 10.36 -7.35
CA ILE A 335 33.71 10.62 -8.70
C ILE A 335 33.11 12.03 -8.76
N PHE A 336 32.26 12.42 -7.81
CA PHE A 336 31.63 13.74 -7.79
C PHE A 336 32.66 14.86 -7.69
N VAL A 337 33.61 14.75 -6.77
CA VAL A 337 34.71 15.70 -6.63
C VAL A 337 35.51 15.76 -7.94
N HIS A 338 35.89 14.62 -8.50
CA HIS A 338 36.67 14.55 -9.74
C HIS A 338 35.93 15.16 -10.94
N LEU A 339 34.64 14.87 -11.11
CA LEU A 339 33.82 15.37 -12.22
C LEU A 339 33.54 16.86 -12.10
N SER A 340 33.41 17.38 -10.88
CA SER A 340 33.13 18.80 -10.64
C SER A 340 34.34 19.71 -10.81
N GLU A 341 35.56 19.20 -10.60
CA GLU A 341 36.77 20.00 -10.52
C GLU A 341 37.01 20.91 -11.74
N PRO A 342 36.83 20.48 -13.01
CA PRO A 342 37.05 21.36 -14.14
C PRO A 342 36.06 22.52 -14.19
N SER A 343 34.84 22.34 -13.68
CA SER A 343 33.79 23.37 -13.73
C SER A 343 33.72 24.24 -12.47
N LYS A 344 34.49 23.93 -11.43
CA LYS A 344 34.49 24.64 -10.16
C LYS A 344 34.73 26.15 -10.35
N GLY A 345 33.84 26.97 -9.81
CA GLY A 345 33.86 28.43 -9.97
C GLY A 345 33.38 28.95 -11.33
N ARG A 346 33.23 28.10 -12.35
CA ARG A 346 32.73 28.46 -13.69
C ARG A 346 31.26 28.08 -13.87
N PHE A 347 30.94 26.82 -13.62
CA PHE A 347 29.58 26.29 -13.56
C PHE A 347 29.15 26.18 -12.10
N GLY A 348 27.93 25.71 -11.87
CA GLY A 348 27.34 25.62 -10.55
C GLY A 348 26.46 26.83 -10.25
N GLY A 349 26.12 26.99 -8.97
CA GLY A 349 25.25 28.08 -8.55
C GLY A 349 23.77 27.83 -8.81
N PHE A 350 23.39 26.60 -9.17
CA PHE A 350 22.00 26.16 -9.04
C PHE A 350 21.58 26.33 -7.58
N MET A 351 20.70 27.28 -7.36
CA MET A 351 19.94 27.39 -6.14
C MET A 351 18.60 26.73 -6.46
N PRO A 352 18.28 25.57 -5.87
CA PRO A 352 16.93 25.04 -6.00
C PRO A 352 16.02 26.20 -5.60
N GLN A 353 14.98 26.45 -6.40
CA GLN A 353 13.88 27.23 -5.87
C GLN A 353 13.59 26.61 -4.52
N LYS A 354 13.64 27.43 -3.47
CA LYS A 354 13.28 26.98 -2.14
C LYS A 354 11.84 26.55 -2.27
N GLN A 355 11.62 25.28 -2.62
CA GLN A 355 10.44 24.58 -2.25
C GLN A 355 10.44 24.83 -0.76
N GLU A 356 9.45 25.58 -0.31
CA GLU A 356 8.99 25.35 1.04
C GLU A 356 8.92 23.83 1.09
N GLN A 357 9.83 23.19 1.85
CA GLN A 357 9.63 21.80 2.23
C GLN A 357 8.17 21.80 2.59
N PRO A 358 7.30 21.13 1.80
CA PRO A 358 5.87 21.27 1.97
C PRO A 358 5.71 21.04 3.43
N LYS A 359 5.35 22.10 4.20
CA LYS A 359 5.40 22.07 5.67
C LYS A 359 4.76 20.76 5.94
N GLU A 360 5.55 19.76 6.36
CA GLU A 360 4.99 18.41 6.37
C GLU A 360 3.74 18.64 7.16
N SER A 361 2.59 18.31 6.55
CA SER A 361 1.37 18.30 7.31
C SER A 361 1.72 17.25 8.33
N GLY A 362 2.26 17.70 9.46
CA GLY A 362 2.70 16.82 10.51
C GLY A 362 1.45 16.03 10.86
N PHE A 363 1.61 15.07 11.73
CA PHE A 363 0.43 14.64 12.43
C PHE A 363 -0.05 15.87 13.21
N VAL A 364 -1.06 16.55 12.65
CA VAL A 364 -1.63 17.77 13.21
C VAL A 364 -2.84 17.33 13.99
N GLN A 365 -2.84 17.69 15.28
CA GLN A 365 -4.02 17.55 16.10
C GLN A 365 -5.19 18.30 15.45
N ILE A 366 -6.31 17.61 15.28
CA ILE A 366 -7.52 18.19 14.68
C ILE A 366 -8.28 18.96 15.77
N ASP A 367 -8.56 20.22 15.50
CA ASP A 367 -9.43 21.05 16.34
C ASP A 367 -10.89 20.86 15.88
N TRP A 368 -11.59 19.91 16.49
CA TRP A 368 -12.98 19.58 16.15
C TRP A 368 -13.99 20.70 16.45
N ASP A 369 -13.63 21.64 17.32
CA ASP A 369 -14.47 22.81 17.59
C ASP A 369 -14.45 23.79 16.39
N LYS A 370 -13.40 23.74 15.55
CA LYS A 370 -13.26 24.57 14.34
C LYS A 370 -13.49 23.81 13.03
N THR A 371 -13.41 22.48 13.06
CA THR A 371 -13.44 21.65 11.85
C THR A 371 -14.88 21.27 11.51
N VAL A 372 -15.60 22.20 10.90
CA VAL A 372 -16.97 21.98 10.42
C VAL A 372 -16.97 22.01 8.90
N PRO A 373 -17.11 20.85 8.22
CA PRO A 373 -17.34 20.86 6.79
C PRO A 373 -18.67 21.56 6.50
N GLN A 374 -18.70 22.39 5.45
CA GLN A 374 -19.88 23.13 5.02
C GLN A 374 -20.03 23.05 3.51
N GLY A 375 -21.26 22.78 3.06
CA GLY A 375 -21.60 22.72 1.65
C GLY A 375 -21.00 21.51 0.92
N ALA A 376 -21.22 21.45 -0.39
CA ALA A 376 -20.66 20.39 -1.22
C ALA A 376 -19.16 20.60 -1.44
N SER A 377 -18.37 19.57 -1.15
CA SER A 377 -16.93 19.56 -1.41
C SER A 377 -16.62 19.71 -2.90
N MET A 378 -17.47 19.12 -3.75
CA MET A 378 -17.42 19.18 -5.21
C MET A 378 -18.61 20.02 -5.73
N PRO A 379 -18.35 21.21 -6.30
CA PRO A 379 -19.40 22.20 -6.56
C PRO A 379 -20.33 21.83 -7.72
N ASN A 380 -19.85 21.08 -8.72
CA ASN A 380 -20.62 20.81 -9.93
C ASN A 380 -21.26 19.42 -9.87
N CYS A 381 -22.46 19.28 -10.44
CA CYS A 381 -23.17 18.01 -10.58
C CYS A 381 -23.56 17.80 -12.04
N TYR A 382 -22.94 16.81 -12.69
CA TYR A 382 -23.14 16.48 -14.09
C TYR A 382 -23.97 15.21 -14.21
N ARG A 383 -25.13 15.31 -14.82
CA ARG A 383 -25.91 14.17 -15.30
C ARG A 383 -25.47 13.83 -16.71
N GLY A 384 -25.19 12.56 -16.96
CA GLY A 384 -24.82 12.12 -18.30
C GLY A 384 -25.41 10.81 -18.73
N LEU A 385 -25.34 10.61 -20.03
CA LEU A 385 -25.73 9.38 -20.71
C LEU A 385 -24.47 8.58 -21.01
N ILE A 386 -24.37 7.36 -20.46
CA ILE A 386 -23.35 6.38 -20.82
C ILE A 386 -24.07 5.26 -21.57
N GLY A 387 -23.65 4.97 -22.81
CA GLY A 387 -24.20 3.84 -23.57
C GLY A 387 -24.65 4.14 -25.01
N ALA A 388 -24.31 5.29 -25.59
CA ALA A 388 -24.78 5.63 -26.94
C ALA A 388 -24.01 4.88 -28.03
N ARG A 389 -24.72 4.27 -28.97
CA ARG A 389 -24.15 3.61 -30.16
C ARG A 389 -24.60 4.36 -31.41
N SER A 390 -23.66 4.85 -32.21
CA SER A 390 -23.96 5.56 -33.46
C SER A 390 -23.85 4.64 -34.68
N SER A 391 -24.11 5.20 -35.86
CA SER A 391 -23.91 4.54 -37.15
C SER A 391 -22.46 4.18 -37.48
N LEU A 392 -21.50 4.53 -36.61
CA LEU A 392 -20.12 4.10 -36.75
C LEU A 392 -19.94 2.61 -36.37
N SER A 393 -20.79 2.06 -35.51
CA SER A 393 -20.88 0.62 -35.22
C SER A 393 -22.30 0.05 -35.47
N SER A 394 -23.06 -0.27 -34.41
CA SER A 394 -24.36 -0.95 -34.47
C SER A 394 -25.59 -0.04 -34.32
N GLY A 395 -25.39 1.27 -34.13
CA GLY A 395 -26.48 2.23 -33.94
C GLY A 395 -27.12 2.77 -35.22
N LYS A 396 -28.26 3.45 -35.05
CA LYS A 396 -29.08 4.11 -36.05
C LYS A 396 -29.03 5.62 -35.81
N GLY A 397 -28.14 6.31 -36.51
CA GLY A 397 -28.01 7.77 -36.43
C GLY A 397 -26.56 8.21 -36.27
N LYS A 398 -26.27 9.43 -36.68
CA LYS A 398 -24.90 9.98 -36.67
C LYS A 398 -24.52 10.47 -35.27
N PRO A 399 -23.23 10.50 -34.90
CA PRO A 399 -22.77 11.05 -33.62
C PRO A 399 -23.34 12.45 -33.32
N GLU A 400 -23.48 13.31 -34.34
CA GLU A 400 -24.10 14.64 -34.25
C GLU A 400 -25.53 14.61 -33.70
N GLU A 401 -26.33 13.65 -34.17
CA GLU A 401 -27.75 13.51 -33.80
C GLU A 401 -27.90 13.03 -32.36
N PHE A 402 -27.00 12.14 -31.91
CA PHE A 402 -26.95 11.70 -30.51
C PHE A 402 -26.59 12.83 -29.55
N VAL A 403 -25.57 13.63 -29.89
CA VAL A 403 -25.22 14.81 -29.07
C VAL A 403 -26.39 15.78 -29.02
N GLN A 404 -27.02 16.07 -30.17
CA GLN A 404 -28.16 16.97 -30.22
C GLN A 404 -29.31 16.46 -29.33
N ALA A 405 -29.65 15.17 -29.44
CA ALA A 405 -30.67 14.54 -28.62
C ALA A 405 -30.31 14.57 -27.12
N ALA A 406 -29.03 14.35 -26.78
CA ALA A 406 -28.56 14.37 -25.40
C ALA A 406 -28.66 15.78 -24.78
N LYS A 407 -28.24 16.82 -25.52
CA LYS A 407 -28.40 18.22 -25.12
C LYS A 407 -29.88 18.58 -24.94
N GLN A 408 -30.75 18.16 -25.87
CA GLN A 408 -32.20 18.37 -25.79
C GLN A 408 -32.84 17.67 -24.58
N ALA A 409 -32.35 16.48 -24.23
CA ALA A 409 -32.78 15.73 -23.04
C ALA A 409 -32.22 16.29 -21.72
N GLY A 410 -31.35 17.31 -21.77
CA GLY A 410 -30.77 17.94 -20.59
C GLY A 410 -29.65 17.13 -19.93
N TYR A 411 -28.95 16.31 -20.71
CA TYR A 411 -27.65 15.74 -20.31
C TYR A 411 -26.54 16.77 -20.46
N GLN A 412 -25.58 16.75 -19.55
CA GLN A 412 -24.36 17.58 -19.60
C GLN A 412 -23.14 16.81 -20.11
N PHE A 413 -23.23 15.49 -20.21
CA PHE A 413 -22.26 14.71 -20.96
C PHE A 413 -22.87 13.49 -21.63
N LEU A 414 -22.17 13.00 -22.65
CA LEU A 414 -22.50 11.79 -23.41
C LEU A 414 -21.23 10.96 -23.60
N ALA A 415 -21.28 9.69 -23.21
CA ALA A 415 -20.26 8.70 -23.55
C ALA A 415 -20.81 7.73 -24.61
N PHE A 416 -20.16 7.73 -25.77
CA PHE A 416 -20.37 6.72 -26.79
C PHE A 416 -19.76 5.39 -26.34
N THR A 417 -20.42 4.28 -26.66
CA THR A 417 -20.00 2.92 -26.34
C THR A 417 -20.20 2.04 -27.58
N GLU A 418 -19.58 2.46 -28.69
CA GLU A 418 -19.61 1.73 -29.96
C GLU A 418 -19.24 0.24 -29.76
N GLU A 419 -19.81 -0.66 -30.54
CA GLU A 419 -19.49 -2.08 -30.44
C GLU A 419 -18.11 -2.35 -31.05
N LEU A 420 -17.11 -2.72 -30.23
CA LEU A 420 -15.73 -2.88 -30.69
C LEU A 420 -15.60 -3.87 -31.84
N ALA A 421 -16.42 -4.93 -31.86
CA ALA A 421 -16.45 -5.93 -32.93
C ALA A 421 -16.88 -5.38 -34.30
N ARG A 422 -17.54 -4.20 -34.33
CA ARG A 422 -18.03 -3.53 -35.56
C ARG A 422 -17.38 -2.18 -35.82
N LEU A 423 -16.44 -1.79 -34.96
CA LEU A 423 -15.73 -0.52 -35.02
C LEU A 423 -14.37 -0.73 -35.70
N THR A 424 -13.95 0.21 -36.55
CA THR A 424 -12.60 0.20 -37.15
C THR A 424 -11.74 1.32 -36.54
N PRO A 425 -10.39 1.24 -36.64
CA PRO A 425 -9.51 2.30 -36.17
C PRO A 425 -9.88 3.68 -36.73
N GLU A 426 -10.21 3.75 -38.03
CA GLU A 426 -10.53 5.00 -38.73
C GLU A 426 -11.85 5.59 -38.23
N LYS A 427 -12.87 4.74 -38.03
CA LYS A 427 -14.16 5.17 -37.47
C LYS A 427 -14.03 5.61 -36.02
N PHE A 428 -13.19 4.95 -35.23
CA PHE A 428 -12.94 5.39 -33.85
C PHE A 428 -12.21 6.74 -33.83
N GLN A 429 -11.19 6.93 -34.68
CA GLN A 429 -10.51 8.22 -34.82
C GLN A 429 -11.47 9.33 -35.27
N GLN A 430 -12.40 9.02 -36.19
CA GLN A 430 -13.47 9.94 -36.58
C GLN A 430 -14.34 10.32 -35.37
N LEU A 431 -14.76 9.35 -34.56
CA LEU A 431 -15.54 9.60 -33.36
C LEU A 431 -14.79 10.46 -32.34
N GLN A 432 -13.50 10.20 -32.13
CA GLN A 432 -12.64 10.99 -31.24
C GLN A 432 -12.55 12.45 -31.70
N GLY A 433 -12.25 12.68 -32.98
CA GLY A 433 -12.18 14.02 -33.56
C GLY A 433 -13.50 14.78 -33.43
N PHE A 434 -14.62 14.09 -33.64
CA PHE A 434 -15.96 14.63 -33.42
C PHE A 434 -16.19 15.02 -31.95
N CYS A 435 -15.91 14.10 -31.02
CA CYS A 435 -16.11 14.33 -29.59
C CYS A 435 -15.30 15.53 -29.07
N VAL A 436 -14.04 15.67 -29.51
CA VAL A 436 -13.18 16.83 -29.18
C VAL A 436 -13.78 18.13 -29.71
N LYS A 437 -14.25 18.14 -30.97
CA LYS A 437 -14.81 19.34 -31.61
C LYS A 437 -16.12 19.80 -30.97
N THR A 438 -16.93 18.86 -30.47
CA THR A 438 -18.27 19.13 -29.94
C THR A 438 -18.31 19.38 -28.44
N SER A 439 -17.23 19.05 -27.74
CA SER A 439 -17.11 19.27 -26.30
C SER A 439 -16.78 20.73 -25.97
N ASP A 440 -17.49 21.28 -24.99
CA ASP A 440 -17.29 22.63 -24.46
C ASP A 440 -17.54 22.64 -22.93
N ALA A 441 -17.52 23.81 -22.30
CA ALA A 441 -17.70 23.94 -20.84
C ALA A 441 -19.12 23.57 -20.35
N SER A 442 -20.11 23.58 -21.25
CA SER A 442 -21.51 23.25 -20.94
C SER A 442 -21.87 21.80 -21.25
N PHE A 443 -21.12 21.15 -22.14
CA PHE A 443 -21.36 19.77 -22.55
C PHE A 443 -20.09 19.03 -22.98
N ARG A 444 -19.91 17.79 -22.49
CA ARG A 444 -18.80 16.92 -22.93
C ARG A 444 -19.29 15.69 -23.69
N ALA A 445 -18.63 15.38 -24.80
CA ALA A 445 -18.78 14.12 -25.52
C ALA A 445 -17.50 13.29 -25.38
N TYR A 446 -17.64 12.00 -25.10
CA TYR A 446 -16.52 11.07 -24.98
C TYR A 446 -16.67 9.93 -25.99
N ALA A 447 -15.59 9.69 -26.73
CA ALA A 447 -15.47 8.50 -27.56
C ALA A 447 -15.20 7.29 -26.66
N GLY A 448 -15.81 6.16 -27.00
CA GLY A 448 -15.71 4.93 -26.23
C GLY A 448 -16.27 3.74 -26.98
N PHE A 449 -16.11 2.55 -26.38
CA PHE A 449 -16.59 1.30 -26.95
C PHE A 449 -16.98 0.29 -25.85
N THR A 450 -17.89 -0.61 -26.22
CA THR A 450 -18.18 -1.85 -25.48
C THR A 450 -17.37 -3.01 -26.05
N TYR A 451 -16.96 -3.93 -25.19
CA TYR A 451 -16.18 -5.12 -25.57
C TYR A 451 -16.44 -6.28 -24.60
N GLU A 452 -16.11 -7.49 -25.05
CA GLU A 452 -15.98 -8.65 -24.19
C GLU A 452 -14.48 -8.93 -23.95
N ASP A 453 -14.14 -9.42 -22.76
CA ASP A 453 -12.82 -10.01 -22.52
C ASP A 453 -12.76 -11.49 -22.94
N GLU A 454 -11.61 -12.15 -22.81
CA GLU A 454 -11.45 -13.55 -23.21
C GLU A 454 -12.42 -14.50 -22.48
N SER A 455 -12.73 -14.22 -21.21
CA SER A 455 -13.72 -14.98 -20.42
C SER A 455 -15.16 -14.72 -20.85
N GLY A 456 -15.43 -13.62 -21.56
CA GLY A 456 -16.77 -13.22 -22.00
C GLY A 456 -17.47 -12.27 -21.02
N ASN A 457 -16.75 -11.67 -20.07
CA ASN A 457 -17.32 -10.60 -19.25
C ASN A 457 -17.55 -9.35 -20.14
N SER A 458 -18.66 -8.65 -19.90
CA SER A 458 -19.05 -7.47 -20.67
C SER A 458 -18.51 -6.18 -20.05
N TRP A 459 -17.89 -5.35 -20.89
CA TRP A 459 -17.21 -4.13 -20.46
C TRP A 459 -17.59 -2.91 -21.30
N ALA A 460 -17.47 -1.72 -20.70
CA ALA A 460 -17.46 -0.45 -21.43
C ALA A 460 -16.28 0.42 -20.99
N THR A 461 -15.77 1.23 -21.92
CA THR A 461 -14.76 2.24 -21.65
C THR A 461 -14.99 3.47 -22.51
N PHE A 462 -14.62 4.65 -22.00
CA PHE A 462 -14.66 5.91 -22.72
C PHE A 462 -13.65 6.89 -22.13
N GLY A 463 -13.21 7.87 -22.91
CA GLY A 463 -12.38 8.95 -22.37
C GLY A 463 -11.60 9.73 -23.43
N PRO A 464 -10.99 10.87 -23.03
CA PRO A 464 -10.25 11.72 -23.96
C PRO A 464 -8.91 11.08 -24.42
N THR A 465 -8.33 10.18 -23.62
CA THR A 465 -7.04 9.52 -23.89
C THR A 465 -7.17 8.10 -24.46
N LEU A 466 -8.40 7.64 -24.68
CA LEU A 466 -8.68 6.29 -25.12
C LEU A 466 -8.10 6.04 -26.53
N LYS A 467 -7.51 4.88 -26.78
CA LYS A 467 -7.00 4.48 -28.09
C LYS A 467 -7.78 3.30 -28.64
N TYR A 468 -7.76 3.13 -29.96
CA TYR A 468 -8.26 1.89 -30.55
C TYR A 468 -7.35 0.73 -30.12
N PRO A 469 -7.90 -0.45 -29.72
CA PRO A 469 -7.09 -1.55 -29.22
C PRO A 469 -6.10 -2.10 -30.25
N ASP A 470 -4.83 -2.16 -29.85
CA ASP A 470 -3.75 -2.76 -30.65
C ASP A 470 -3.93 -4.28 -30.82
N LYS A 471 -3.30 -4.84 -31.85
CA LYS A 471 -3.41 -6.27 -32.16
C LYS A 471 -2.98 -7.17 -30.99
N ASN A 472 -1.98 -6.76 -30.22
CA ASN A 472 -1.48 -7.50 -29.06
C ASN A 472 -2.37 -7.38 -27.81
N TRP A 473 -3.43 -6.57 -27.83
CA TRP A 473 -4.41 -6.50 -26.74
C TRP A 473 -5.57 -7.48 -26.96
N ARG A 474 -5.70 -8.05 -28.16
CA ARG A 474 -6.77 -8.98 -28.53
C ARG A 474 -6.51 -10.36 -27.93
N SER A 475 -7.60 -11.08 -27.64
CA SER A 475 -7.49 -12.50 -27.27
C SER A 475 -6.94 -13.30 -28.46
N GLU A 476 -6.00 -14.20 -28.19
CA GLU A 476 -5.50 -15.15 -29.20
C GLU A 476 -6.59 -16.16 -29.60
N LYS A 477 -7.48 -16.50 -28.66
CA LYS A 477 -8.57 -17.47 -28.82
C LYS A 477 -9.79 -16.86 -29.50
N TYR A 478 -10.12 -15.62 -29.18
CA TYR A 478 -11.27 -14.88 -29.70
C TYR A 478 -10.83 -13.49 -30.22
N PRO A 479 -10.36 -13.36 -31.47
CA PRO A 479 -9.72 -12.14 -31.98
C PRO A 479 -10.60 -10.87 -31.99
N ASP A 480 -11.91 -11.03 -31.87
CA ASP A 480 -12.90 -9.95 -31.72
C ASP A 480 -13.00 -9.41 -30.28
N ARG A 481 -12.49 -10.16 -29.30
CA ARG A 481 -12.46 -9.82 -27.87
C ARG A 481 -11.11 -9.23 -27.45
N LEU A 482 -11.09 -8.55 -26.31
CA LEU A 482 -9.82 -8.19 -25.65
C LEU A 482 -9.34 -9.36 -24.79
N ALA A 483 -8.03 -9.52 -24.62
CA ALA A 483 -7.49 -10.55 -23.72
C ALA A 483 -7.87 -10.26 -22.25
N GLY A 484 -7.91 -8.98 -21.89
CA GLY A 484 -8.33 -8.48 -20.58
C GLY A 484 -8.14 -6.97 -20.46
N ASN A 485 -8.46 -6.42 -19.29
CA ASN A 485 -8.49 -4.97 -19.07
C ASN A 485 -7.09 -4.34 -18.88
N ASN A 486 -6.06 -5.12 -18.53
CA ASN A 486 -4.71 -4.63 -18.19
C ASN A 486 -4.10 -3.71 -19.25
N ALA A 487 -4.08 -4.17 -20.51
CA ALA A 487 -3.49 -3.42 -21.61
C ALA A 487 -4.24 -2.11 -21.88
N LEU A 488 -5.57 -2.16 -21.84
CA LEU A 488 -6.42 -0.98 -21.99
C LEU A 488 -6.13 0.04 -20.89
N SER A 489 -6.13 -0.39 -19.63
CA SER A 489 -5.91 0.48 -18.47
C SER A 489 -4.53 1.13 -18.49
N ARG A 490 -3.47 0.36 -18.75
CA ARG A 490 -2.10 0.90 -18.74
C ARG A 490 -1.82 1.81 -19.94
N SER A 491 -2.21 1.41 -21.14
CA SER A 491 -1.84 2.13 -22.38
C SER A 491 -2.74 3.34 -22.72
N CYS A 492 -3.87 3.48 -22.03
CA CYS A 492 -4.82 4.60 -22.21
C CYS A 492 -4.90 5.56 -21.01
N ASN A 493 -3.90 5.54 -20.11
CA ASN A 493 -3.85 6.37 -18.91
C ASN A 493 -5.08 6.15 -17.99
N TRP A 494 -5.39 4.87 -17.73
CA TRP A 494 -6.42 4.43 -16.80
C TRP A 494 -7.81 5.02 -17.09
N PRO A 495 -8.39 4.84 -18.29
CA PRO A 495 -9.73 5.32 -18.56
C PRO A 495 -10.75 4.65 -17.62
N PRO A 496 -11.95 5.23 -17.45
CA PRO A 496 -13.09 4.52 -16.88
C PRO A 496 -13.26 3.14 -17.54
N VAL A 497 -13.07 2.07 -16.78
CA VAL A 497 -13.40 0.70 -17.17
C VAL A 497 -14.59 0.27 -16.33
N ILE A 498 -15.71 0.04 -17.02
CA ILE A 498 -17.03 -0.20 -16.45
C ILE A 498 -17.39 -1.66 -16.64
N LEU A 499 -17.64 -2.37 -15.54
CA LEU A 499 -18.24 -3.69 -15.60
C LEU A 499 -19.73 -3.55 -15.96
N LEU A 500 -20.12 -4.09 -17.11
CA LEU A 500 -21.50 -4.11 -17.58
C LEU A 500 -22.19 -5.40 -17.18
N THR A 501 -23.50 -5.31 -16.92
CA THR A 501 -24.38 -6.44 -16.60
C THR A 501 -23.74 -7.49 -15.66
N PRO A 502 -23.26 -7.10 -14.46
CA PRO A 502 -22.53 -7.98 -13.55
C PRO A 502 -23.20 -9.33 -13.28
N HIS A 503 -24.53 -9.43 -13.22
CA HIS A 503 -25.23 -10.69 -12.98
C HIS A 503 -25.16 -11.68 -14.15
N HIS A 504 -24.96 -11.17 -15.37
CA HIS A 504 -24.94 -11.96 -16.59
C HIS A 504 -23.53 -12.34 -17.02
N ASN A 505 -22.51 -11.81 -16.35
CA ASN A 505 -21.13 -12.14 -16.64
C ASN A 505 -20.79 -13.55 -16.14
N PRO A 506 -19.92 -14.27 -16.87
CA PRO A 506 -19.47 -15.60 -16.47
C PRO A 506 -18.66 -15.58 -15.16
N GLU A 507 -18.00 -14.47 -14.86
CA GLU A 507 -17.21 -14.29 -13.64
C GLU A 507 -17.85 -13.24 -12.73
N PRO A 508 -17.86 -13.45 -11.41
CA PRO A 508 -18.35 -12.45 -10.47
C PRO A 508 -17.39 -11.25 -10.38
N PRO A 509 -17.87 -10.06 -9.96
CA PRO A 509 -17.06 -8.84 -9.95
C PRO A 509 -15.77 -8.90 -9.13
N TRP A 510 -15.76 -9.66 -8.03
CA TRP A 510 -14.56 -9.78 -7.18
C TRP A 510 -13.48 -10.70 -7.75
N LEU A 511 -13.75 -11.36 -8.88
CA LEU A 511 -12.80 -12.14 -9.67
C LEU A 511 -12.41 -11.43 -10.98
N GLN A 512 -12.75 -10.15 -11.15
CA GLN A 512 -12.35 -9.34 -12.32
C GLN A 512 -11.42 -8.14 -11.98
N GLY A 513 -10.45 -7.88 -12.86
CA GLY A 513 -9.34 -6.95 -12.60
C GLY A 513 -9.40 -5.69 -13.46
N ASN A 514 -8.64 -4.68 -13.07
CA ASN A 514 -8.53 -3.37 -13.73
C ASN A 514 -9.86 -2.67 -14.04
N TYR A 515 -10.81 -2.69 -13.11
CA TYR A 515 -12.05 -1.92 -13.24
C TYR A 515 -12.27 -1.02 -12.03
N LYS A 516 -12.81 0.18 -12.29
CA LYS A 516 -12.99 1.23 -11.27
C LYS A 516 -14.44 1.65 -11.11
N VAL A 517 -15.30 1.16 -12.00
CA VAL A 517 -16.68 1.58 -12.15
C VAL A 517 -17.54 0.33 -12.36
N MET A 518 -18.69 0.27 -11.70
CA MET A 518 -19.65 -0.82 -11.89
C MET A 518 -20.98 -0.24 -12.36
N SER A 519 -21.54 -0.84 -13.41
CA SER A 519 -22.93 -0.55 -13.78
C SER A 519 -23.85 -1.21 -12.76
N VAL A 520 -24.38 -0.40 -11.84
CA VAL A 520 -25.38 -0.84 -10.86
C VAL A 520 -26.71 -1.11 -11.56
N TYR A 521 -27.06 -0.28 -12.53
CA TYR A 521 -28.25 -0.47 -13.35
C TYR A 521 -27.86 -0.41 -14.82
N THR A 522 -28.20 -1.45 -15.59
CA THR A 522 -28.05 -1.45 -17.04
C THR A 522 -29.42 -1.47 -17.70
N TYR A 523 -29.67 -0.54 -18.61
CA TYR A 523 -30.86 -0.48 -19.44
C TYR A 523 -30.47 -0.64 -20.90
N GLU A 524 -31.34 -1.28 -21.69
CA GLU A 524 -31.25 -1.32 -23.15
C GLU A 524 -32.53 -0.74 -23.75
N ASN A 525 -32.41 0.39 -24.44
CA ASN A 525 -33.53 1.12 -25.03
C ASN A 525 -34.73 1.32 -24.08
N GLY A 526 -34.46 1.61 -22.80
CA GLY A 526 -35.46 1.83 -21.76
C GLY A 526 -35.96 0.58 -21.03
N LYS A 527 -35.51 -0.62 -21.40
CA LYS A 527 -35.77 -1.85 -20.65
C LYS A 527 -34.65 -2.10 -19.65
N LEU A 528 -34.97 -2.31 -18.38
CA LEU A 528 -34.00 -2.75 -17.38
C LEU A 528 -33.50 -4.16 -17.73
N MET A 529 -32.19 -4.29 -17.91
CA MET A 529 -31.50 -5.55 -18.26
C MET A 529 -30.79 -6.16 -17.05
N ASP A 530 -30.25 -5.31 -16.18
CA ASP A 530 -29.59 -5.73 -14.95
C ASP A 530 -29.78 -4.70 -13.82
N ASP A 531 -30.03 -5.22 -12.62
CA ASP A 531 -30.04 -4.52 -11.33
C ASP A 531 -29.01 -5.24 -10.45
N ALA A 532 -27.81 -4.68 -10.38
CA ALA A 532 -26.64 -5.24 -9.73
C ALA A 532 -26.30 -4.50 -8.42
N LEU A 533 -27.30 -3.92 -7.75
CA LEU A 533 -27.10 -3.21 -6.48
C LEU A 533 -26.53 -4.11 -5.38
N ASP A 534 -26.99 -5.37 -5.28
CA ASP A 534 -26.48 -6.33 -4.31
C ASP A 534 -24.99 -6.68 -4.56
N LEU A 535 -24.60 -6.87 -5.81
CA LEU A 535 -23.22 -7.12 -6.21
C LEU A 535 -22.33 -5.89 -6.00
N TYR A 536 -22.86 -4.69 -6.23
CA TYR A 536 -22.16 -3.44 -5.92
C TYR A 536 -21.90 -3.31 -4.42
N LEU A 537 -22.93 -3.44 -3.58
CA LEU A 537 -22.79 -3.35 -2.12
C LEU A 537 -21.82 -4.42 -1.59
N ARG A 538 -21.84 -5.63 -2.16
CA ARG A 538 -20.86 -6.67 -1.86
C ARG A 538 -19.44 -6.28 -2.28
N ALA A 539 -19.24 -5.72 -3.47
CA ALA A 539 -17.92 -5.30 -3.92
C ALA A 539 -17.35 -4.17 -3.04
N GLU A 540 -18.19 -3.24 -2.58
CA GLU A 540 -17.76 -2.20 -1.64
C GLU A 540 -17.41 -2.75 -0.26
N ARG A 541 -18.16 -3.76 0.23
CA ARG A 541 -17.82 -4.53 1.43
C ARG A 541 -16.42 -5.16 1.32
N ASP A 542 -16.09 -5.62 0.11
CA ASP A 542 -14.80 -6.18 -0.27
C ASP A 542 -13.71 -5.11 -0.57
N ARG A 543 -13.98 -3.84 -0.27
CA ARG A 543 -13.02 -2.73 -0.37
C ARG A 543 -12.59 -2.38 -1.80
N PHE A 544 -13.43 -2.66 -2.82
CA PHE A 544 -13.10 -2.32 -4.21
C PHE A 544 -13.13 -0.82 -4.52
N THR A 545 -13.84 -0.03 -3.70
CA THR A 545 -13.96 1.43 -3.83
C THR A 545 -14.54 1.89 -5.17
N LEU A 546 -15.54 1.20 -5.73
CA LEU A 546 -16.05 1.41 -7.08
C LEU A 546 -16.98 2.63 -7.16
N ALA A 547 -16.93 3.26 -8.34
CA ALA A 547 -17.90 4.28 -8.71
C ALA A 547 -19.17 3.59 -9.25
N PRO A 548 -20.37 3.86 -8.69
CA PRO A 548 -21.61 3.34 -9.23
C PRO A 548 -22.07 4.19 -10.42
N VAL A 549 -22.53 3.55 -11.49
CA VAL A 549 -23.14 4.20 -12.66
C VAL A 549 -24.38 3.46 -13.14
N ALA A 550 -25.28 4.21 -13.79
CA ALA A 550 -26.38 3.68 -14.59
C ALA A 550 -26.00 3.78 -16.07
N VAL A 551 -26.01 2.65 -16.78
CA VAL A 551 -25.69 2.57 -18.21
C VAL A 551 -26.98 2.39 -18.98
N HIS A 552 -27.21 3.27 -19.97
CA HIS A 552 -28.35 3.21 -20.88
C HIS A 552 -27.83 2.95 -22.29
N LEU A 553 -27.83 1.68 -22.69
CA LEU A 553 -27.48 1.26 -24.04
C LEU A 553 -28.58 1.73 -25.00
N VAL A 554 -28.28 2.75 -25.80
CA VAL A 554 -29.22 3.34 -26.77
C VAL A 554 -28.68 3.24 -28.19
N ASP A 555 -29.52 2.76 -29.10
CA ASP A 555 -29.16 2.53 -30.50
C ASP A 555 -29.70 3.60 -31.45
N SER A 556 -30.39 4.63 -30.98
CA SER A 556 -30.91 5.71 -31.83
C SER A 556 -31.03 7.05 -31.08
N PRO A 557 -30.95 8.20 -31.78
CA PRO A 557 -31.17 9.52 -31.17
C PRO A 557 -32.54 9.64 -30.48
N ALA A 558 -33.58 8.99 -31.03
CA ALA A 558 -34.91 8.98 -30.41
C ALA A 558 -34.94 8.27 -29.05
N ALA A 559 -34.12 7.22 -28.87
CA ALA A 559 -34.04 6.48 -27.62
C ALA A 559 -33.37 7.29 -26.49
N VAL A 560 -32.60 8.34 -26.80
CA VAL A 560 -31.95 9.20 -25.79
C VAL A 560 -32.97 9.89 -24.88
N GLY A 561 -34.06 10.43 -25.46
CA GLY A 561 -35.13 11.05 -24.68
C GLY A 561 -35.87 10.04 -23.80
N HIS A 562 -36.03 8.79 -24.28
CA HIS A 562 -36.63 7.72 -23.51
C HIS A 562 -35.73 7.27 -22.36
N ALA A 563 -34.43 7.11 -22.60
CA ALA A 563 -33.43 6.81 -21.57
C ALA A 563 -33.45 7.86 -20.45
N ARG A 564 -33.56 9.14 -20.81
CA ARG A 564 -33.66 10.25 -19.84
C ARG A 564 -34.88 10.16 -18.91
N ALA A 565 -35.98 9.61 -19.40
CA ALA A 565 -37.24 9.47 -18.67
C ALA A 565 -37.34 8.14 -17.89
N THR A 566 -36.37 7.24 -18.05
CA THR A 566 -36.44 5.86 -17.56
C THR A 566 -35.45 5.62 -16.44
N GLY A 567 -35.94 5.14 -15.31
CA GLY A 567 -35.11 4.54 -14.27
C GLY A 567 -33.97 5.43 -13.74
N TYR A 568 -32.94 4.77 -13.22
CA TYR A 568 -31.77 5.41 -12.64
C TYR A 568 -30.91 6.10 -13.72
N GLN A 569 -30.41 7.28 -13.40
CA GLN A 569 -29.49 8.06 -14.22
C GLN A 569 -28.13 8.19 -13.53
N THR A 570 -27.06 8.32 -14.31
CA THR A 570 -25.71 8.60 -13.78
C THR A 570 -25.53 10.08 -13.49
N TYR A 571 -25.08 10.39 -12.28
CA TYR A 571 -24.65 11.71 -11.86
C TYR A 571 -23.20 11.65 -11.38
N ILE A 572 -22.44 12.69 -11.69
CA ILE A 572 -21.03 12.85 -11.30
C ILE A 572 -20.88 14.21 -10.62
N ARG A 573 -20.40 14.21 -9.38
CA ARG A 573 -19.95 15.42 -8.68
C ARG A 573 -18.49 15.67 -9.03
N TRP A 574 -18.12 16.84 -9.52
CA TRP A 574 -16.70 17.11 -9.84
C TRP A 574 -16.37 18.60 -9.73
N PHE A 575 -15.07 18.91 -9.78
CA PHE A 575 -14.58 20.28 -9.63
C PHE A 575 -14.59 21.07 -10.94
N ASP A 576 -14.38 20.39 -12.06
CA ASP A 576 -14.33 20.95 -13.40
C ASP A 576 -15.14 20.09 -14.39
N ASP A 577 -14.99 20.38 -15.69
CA ASP A 577 -15.73 19.73 -16.76
C ASP A 577 -15.07 18.44 -17.28
N ASN A 578 -13.97 17.94 -16.68
CA ASN A 578 -13.36 16.66 -17.06
C ASN A 578 -13.98 15.47 -16.31
N VAL A 579 -15.27 15.23 -16.52
CA VAL A 579 -16.04 14.23 -15.75
C VAL A 579 -15.54 12.79 -15.90
N ALA A 580 -14.82 12.47 -16.99
CA ALA A 580 -14.20 11.16 -17.16
C ALA A 580 -13.10 10.90 -16.12
N GLU A 581 -12.41 11.94 -15.64
CA GLU A 581 -11.38 11.82 -14.60
C GLU A 581 -11.97 11.47 -13.23
N ALA A 582 -13.22 11.87 -12.97
CA ALA A 582 -13.94 11.45 -11.76
C ALA A 582 -14.20 9.93 -11.71
N LEU A 583 -14.14 9.26 -12.86
CA LEU A 583 -14.42 7.83 -13.03
C LEU A 583 -13.17 6.99 -13.39
N SER A 584 -12.08 7.63 -13.82
CA SER A 584 -10.84 6.97 -14.25
C SER A 584 -10.10 6.27 -13.10
N GLY A 585 -10.40 6.66 -11.85
CA GLY A 585 -9.81 6.06 -10.66
C GLY A 585 -8.31 6.31 -10.50
N THR A 586 -7.74 7.25 -11.27
CA THR A 586 -6.44 7.84 -10.97
C THR A 586 -6.54 8.79 -9.79
N TYR A 587 -5.40 9.05 -9.16
CA TYR A 587 -5.21 10.15 -8.24
C TYR A 587 -5.64 11.47 -8.91
N GLY A 588 -6.89 11.90 -8.72
CA GLY A 588 -7.35 13.18 -9.23
C GLY A 588 -6.53 14.27 -8.54
N MET A 589 -5.87 15.13 -9.30
CA MET A 589 -5.13 16.27 -8.75
C MET A 589 -5.94 17.52 -8.96
N PHE A 590 -6.66 17.97 -7.92
CA PHE A 590 -7.30 19.28 -7.97
C PHE A 590 -6.43 20.31 -7.27
N LYS A 591 -5.97 21.32 -8.01
CA LYS A 591 -5.10 22.39 -7.49
C LYS A 591 -3.85 21.87 -6.76
N GLY A 592 -3.24 20.82 -7.30
CA GLY A 592 -2.04 20.19 -6.74
C GLY A 592 -2.28 19.31 -5.50
N ARG A 593 -3.53 18.97 -5.18
CA ARG A 593 -3.89 18.06 -4.08
C ARG A 593 -4.52 16.79 -4.62
N TYR A 594 -4.09 15.66 -4.07
CA TYR A 594 -4.69 14.37 -4.36
C TYR A 594 -6.09 14.25 -3.79
N ILE A 595 -7.02 13.80 -4.63
CA ILE A 595 -8.38 13.46 -4.30
C ILE A 595 -8.55 11.96 -4.48
N TRP A 596 -9.05 11.31 -3.44
CA TRP A 596 -9.27 9.87 -3.37
C TRP A 596 -10.75 9.47 -3.55
N TYR A 597 -11.58 10.37 -4.06
CA TYR A 597 -13.02 10.13 -4.23
C TYR A 597 -13.36 9.81 -5.68
N ARG A 598 -14.12 8.74 -5.90
CA ARG A 598 -14.83 8.48 -7.16
C ARG A 598 -16.25 8.96 -6.96
N SER A 599 -16.57 10.13 -7.47
CA SER A 599 -17.70 10.94 -7.01
C SER A 599 -18.94 10.79 -7.90
N SER A 600 -19.29 9.55 -8.23
CA SER A 600 -20.52 9.26 -9.00
C SER A 600 -21.61 8.64 -8.14
N PHE A 601 -22.85 8.87 -8.52
CA PHE A 601 -24.01 8.26 -7.91
C PHE A 601 -25.07 7.96 -8.97
N VAL A 602 -25.95 7.01 -8.66
CA VAL A 602 -27.12 6.68 -9.49
C VAL A 602 -28.37 7.21 -8.82
N SER A 603 -29.30 7.80 -9.59
CA SER A 603 -30.54 8.35 -9.03
C SER A 603 -31.71 8.39 -10.02
N GLU A 604 -32.91 8.12 -9.52
CA GLU A 604 -34.20 8.30 -10.21
C GLU A 604 -34.91 9.62 -9.89
N GLY A 605 -34.42 10.35 -8.89
CA GLY A 605 -35.05 11.55 -8.34
C GLY A 605 -34.12 12.33 -7.38
N PRO A 606 -33.83 11.79 -6.18
CA PRO A 606 -33.01 12.48 -5.19
C PRO A 606 -31.59 12.78 -5.66
N ILE A 607 -31.04 13.93 -5.31
CA ILE A 607 -29.65 14.30 -5.60
C ILE A 607 -28.82 14.12 -4.34
N LEU A 608 -27.73 13.37 -4.45
CA LEU A 608 -26.69 13.30 -3.41
C LEU A 608 -25.74 14.48 -3.63
N GLU A 609 -25.77 15.43 -2.70
CA GLU A 609 -25.05 16.70 -2.84
C GLU A 609 -23.64 16.62 -2.27
N ASP A 610 -23.48 15.89 -1.16
CA ASP A 610 -22.17 15.71 -0.54
C ASP A 610 -22.16 14.46 0.35
N ALA A 611 -21.03 13.77 0.33
CA ALA A 611 -20.68 12.68 1.25
C ALA A 611 -19.18 12.80 1.48
N GLN A 612 -18.78 13.58 2.49
CA GLN A 612 -17.37 13.82 2.80
C GLN A 612 -17.04 13.34 4.21
N ILE A 613 -15.84 12.79 4.36
CA ILE A 613 -15.32 12.37 5.67
C ILE A 613 -14.15 13.30 6.01
N VAL A 614 -14.30 14.05 7.09
CA VAL A 614 -13.19 14.74 7.73
C VAL A 614 -12.41 13.71 8.55
N ASN A 615 -11.10 13.66 8.30
CA ASN A 615 -10.19 12.64 8.81
C ASN A 615 -10.53 11.24 8.28
N MET A 616 -10.13 10.93 7.04
CA MET A 616 -10.20 9.57 6.50
C MET A 616 -9.10 8.65 7.05
N GLY A 617 -8.58 8.90 8.25
CA GLY A 617 -7.41 8.21 8.81
C GLY A 617 -6.08 8.73 8.28
N THR A 618 -6.02 10.00 7.90
CA THR A 618 -4.81 10.65 7.39
C THR A 618 -3.88 11.14 8.51
N SER A 619 -4.37 11.23 9.75
CA SER A 619 -3.61 11.69 10.92
C SER A 619 -3.29 10.55 11.90
N ASP A 620 -2.18 10.68 12.64
CA ASP A 620 -1.75 9.68 13.62
C ASP A 620 -2.75 9.59 14.77
N LEU A 621 -3.40 8.43 14.92
CA LEU A 621 -4.41 8.16 15.96
C LEU A 621 -3.86 8.22 17.40
N THR A 622 -2.55 8.41 17.59
CA THR A 622 -1.94 8.63 18.92
C THR A 622 -1.94 10.10 19.34
N LEU A 623 -2.23 11.00 18.40
CA LEU A 623 -2.45 12.40 18.72
C LEU A 623 -3.88 12.60 19.25
N PRO A 624 -4.05 13.37 20.34
CA PRO A 624 -5.37 13.64 20.89
C PRO A 624 -6.34 14.20 19.84
N GLY A 625 -7.52 13.61 19.72
CA GLY A 625 -8.56 14.03 18.78
C GLY A 625 -8.38 13.49 17.35
N CYS A 626 -7.25 12.90 16.99
CA CYS A 626 -7.08 12.31 15.65
C CYS A 626 -7.78 10.93 15.52
N ASP A 627 -8.33 10.40 16.61
CA ASP A 627 -9.16 9.19 16.64
C ASP A 627 -10.62 9.44 16.29
N LYS A 628 -11.04 10.69 16.09
CA LYS A 628 -12.40 11.06 15.70
C LYS A 628 -12.53 11.20 14.18
N ILE A 629 -13.73 10.92 13.66
CA ILE A 629 -14.15 11.23 12.30
C ILE A 629 -15.42 12.09 12.33
N ARG A 630 -15.61 12.90 11.28
CA ARG A 630 -16.87 13.61 11.04
C ARG A 630 -17.32 13.34 9.62
N VAL A 631 -18.45 12.67 9.48
CA VAL A 631 -19.11 12.38 8.21
C VAL A 631 -20.13 13.47 7.95
N HIS A 632 -19.97 14.21 6.86
CA HIS A 632 -20.94 15.19 6.40
C HIS A 632 -21.70 14.63 5.22
N VAL A 633 -23.03 14.64 5.34
CA VAL A 633 -23.94 14.11 4.34
C VAL A 633 -24.97 15.17 3.96
N ARG A 634 -25.22 15.28 2.66
CA ARG A 634 -26.19 16.21 2.12
C ARG A 634 -26.95 15.60 0.96
N ALA A 635 -28.28 15.72 0.99
CA ALA A 635 -29.16 15.23 -0.05
C ALA A 635 -30.32 16.20 -0.29
N ALA A 636 -30.86 16.19 -1.51
CA ALA A 636 -32.01 17.02 -1.87
C ALA A 636 -32.99 16.26 -2.78
N SER A 637 -34.28 16.58 -2.72
CA SER A 637 -35.29 16.10 -3.68
C SER A 637 -36.39 17.15 -3.88
N THR A 638 -36.84 17.32 -5.13
CA THR A 638 -37.96 18.21 -5.45
C THR A 638 -39.28 17.74 -4.86
N GLU A 639 -39.45 16.43 -4.73
CA GLU A 639 -40.65 15.78 -4.15
C GLU A 639 -40.62 15.80 -2.61
N GLY A 640 -39.46 16.11 -2.01
CA GLY A 640 -39.23 15.97 -0.57
C GLY A 640 -38.60 14.62 -0.23
N LEU A 641 -37.79 14.58 0.82
CA LEU A 641 -37.07 13.39 1.26
C LEU A 641 -37.90 12.58 2.26
N LYS A 642 -38.11 11.30 1.96
CA LYS A 642 -38.69 10.33 2.88
C LYS A 642 -37.64 9.79 3.84
N GLU A 643 -36.47 9.44 3.31
CA GLU A 643 -35.39 8.81 4.06
C GLU A 643 -34.03 9.23 3.52
N VAL A 644 -33.07 9.43 4.42
CA VAL A 644 -31.64 9.52 4.09
C VAL A 644 -30.89 8.55 5.00
N ALA A 645 -30.13 7.64 4.42
CA ALA A 645 -29.40 6.64 5.19
C ALA A 645 -27.94 6.58 4.78
N VAL A 646 -27.07 6.37 5.78
CA VAL A 646 -25.66 6.06 5.60
C VAL A 646 -25.50 4.57 5.89
N LEU A 647 -25.21 3.79 4.86
CA LEU A 647 -24.89 2.39 4.99
C LEU A 647 -23.42 2.26 5.35
N ASP A 648 -23.06 1.23 6.10
CA ASP A 648 -21.69 0.72 6.14
C ASP A 648 -21.71 -0.63 5.44
N ALA A 649 -20.93 -0.80 4.37
CA ALA A 649 -21.02 -1.98 3.52
C ALA A 649 -20.75 -3.30 4.28
N ASP A 650 -20.03 -3.24 5.40
CA ASP A 650 -19.77 -4.38 6.29
C ASP A 650 -20.88 -4.70 7.29
N ALA A 651 -21.84 -3.79 7.46
CA ALA A 651 -22.92 -3.93 8.41
C ALA A 651 -24.22 -4.42 7.73
N PRO A 652 -24.98 -5.33 8.37
CA PRO A 652 -26.27 -5.79 7.85
C PRO A 652 -27.40 -4.74 7.98
N ARG A 653 -27.14 -3.61 8.64
CA ARG A 653 -28.10 -2.55 8.91
C ARG A 653 -27.46 -1.19 8.59
N PRO A 654 -28.25 -0.16 8.25
CA PRO A 654 -27.73 1.20 8.09
C PRO A 654 -26.97 1.64 9.34
N TRP A 655 -25.81 2.26 9.13
CA TRP A 655 -25.01 2.87 10.19
C TRP A 655 -25.77 4.03 10.84
N ARG A 656 -26.41 4.87 10.01
CA ARG A 656 -27.36 5.92 10.44
C ARG A 656 -28.54 5.98 9.48
N ARG A 657 -29.74 6.23 10.00
CA ARG A 657 -30.99 6.35 9.21
C ARG A 657 -31.80 7.54 9.67
N PHE A 658 -32.08 8.46 8.77
CA PHE A 658 -32.81 9.68 9.03
C PHE A 658 -34.15 9.72 8.31
N LEU A 659 -35.17 10.29 8.96
CA LEU A 659 -36.51 10.49 8.40
C LEU A 659 -36.82 12.00 8.35
N PRO A 660 -36.48 12.70 7.25
CA PRO A 660 -36.61 14.16 7.15
C PRO A 660 -38.06 14.69 7.09
N GLY A 661 -39.06 13.81 7.14
CA GLY A 661 -40.49 14.19 7.17
C GLY A 661 -40.98 14.89 5.90
N GLY A 662 -40.39 14.60 4.74
CA GLY A 662 -40.72 15.26 3.47
C GLY A 662 -39.96 16.57 3.20
N SER A 663 -38.99 16.93 4.05
CA SER A 663 -38.11 18.08 3.79
C SER A 663 -37.39 17.94 2.46
N ARG A 664 -37.30 19.02 1.67
CA ARG A 664 -36.65 18.99 0.35
C ARG A 664 -35.13 18.90 0.39
N GLU A 665 -34.54 19.27 1.52
CA GLU A 665 -33.10 19.25 1.75
C GLU A 665 -32.82 18.56 3.09
N PHE A 666 -31.68 17.89 3.13
CA PHE A 666 -31.13 17.27 4.33
C PHE A 666 -29.62 17.54 4.36
N ASP A 667 -29.12 18.02 5.49
CA ASP A 667 -27.72 18.41 5.70
C ASP A 667 -27.35 18.09 7.16
N LYS A 668 -26.42 17.15 7.35
CA LYS A 668 -26.00 16.70 8.68
C LYS A 668 -24.52 16.35 8.76
N ASN A 669 -23.95 16.73 9.91
CA ASN A 669 -22.68 16.22 10.41
C ASN A 669 -22.93 15.08 11.41
N ILE A 670 -22.20 13.99 11.26
CA ILE A 670 -22.26 12.80 12.10
C ILE A 670 -20.86 12.55 12.64
N ASP A 671 -20.70 12.68 13.94
CA ASP A 671 -19.44 12.40 14.63
C ASP A 671 -19.33 10.92 14.97
N ALA A 672 -18.14 10.35 14.82
CA ALA A 672 -17.80 8.98 15.20
C ALA A 672 -16.28 8.85 15.41
N TYR A 673 -15.76 7.63 15.50
CA TYR A 673 -14.36 7.35 15.81
C TYR A 673 -13.71 6.39 14.81
N HIS A 674 -12.39 6.40 14.72
CA HIS A 674 -11.57 5.39 14.04
C HIS A 674 -11.41 4.13 14.89
N ASP A 675 -12.53 3.58 15.35
CA ASP A 675 -12.59 2.29 16.04
C ASP A 675 -12.40 1.13 15.05
N HIS A 676 -12.86 1.28 13.81
CA HIS A 676 -12.60 0.38 12.69
C HIS A 676 -12.61 1.08 11.33
N GLU A 677 -12.31 0.33 10.28
CA GLU A 677 -12.35 0.78 8.89
C GLU A 677 -13.80 0.77 8.36
N TYR A 678 -14.40 1.93 8.16
CA TYR A 678 -15.74 2.08 7.58
C TYR A 678 -15.73 2.09 6.04
N ASN A 679 -16.80 1.55 5.43
CA ASN A 679 -17.15 1.72 4.01
C ASN A 679 -18.53 2.37 3.88
N LEU A 680 -18.58 3.69 3.99
CA LEU A 680 -19.84 4.41 4.08
C LEU A 680 -20.44 4.71 2.72
N ILE A 681 -21.71 4.36 2.51
CA ILE A 681 -22.45 4.65 1.27
C ILE A 681 -23.66 5.50 1.62
N LEU A 682 -23.76 6.69 1.04
CA LEU A 682 -24.93 7.55 1.20
C LEU A 682 -26.06 7.11 0.27
N THR A 683 -27.26 7.00 0.83
CA THR A 683 -28.48 6.68 0.10
C THR A 683 -29.60 7.66 0.46
N ALA A 684 -30.51 7.91 -0.47
CA ALA A 684 -31.67 8.75 -0.24
C ALA A 684 -32.90 8.17 -0.95
N THR A 685 -34.06 8.27 -0.31
CA THR A 685 -35.37 7.94 -0.90
C THR A 685 -36.29 9.15 -0.76
N ASP A 686 -36.94 9.56 -1.84
CA ASP A 686 -37.92 10.65 -1.80
C ASP A 686 -39.33 10.16 -1.43
N THR A 687 -40.25 11.11 -1.24
CA THR A 687 -41.67 10.85 -0.92
C THR A 687 -42.43 10.17 -2.08
N ALA A 688 -41.89 10.22 -3.30
CA ALA A 688 -42.41 9.50 -4.46
C ALA A 688 -41.87 8.06 -4.56
N GLY A 689 -40.98 7.65 -3.64
CA GLY A 689 -40.39 6.31 -3.59
C GLY A 689 -39.17 6.13 -4.51
N LYS A 690 -38.70 7.19 -5.17
CA LYS A 690 -37.49 7.16 -6.00
C LYS A 690 -36.25 7.22 -5.14
N GLN A 691 -35.18 6.57 -5.59
CA GLN A 691 -33.99 6.39 -4.76
C GLN A 691 -32.72 6.91 -5.44
N ALA A 692 -31.68 7.08 -4.61
CA ALA A 692 -30.32 7.38 -5.04
C ALA A 692 -29.31 6.58 -4.22
N PHE A 693 -28.25 6.10 -4.89
CA PHE A 693 -27.15 5.35 -4.29
C PHE A 693 -25.80 5.98 -4.65
N GLY A 694 -25.06 6.38 -3.64
CA GLY A 694 -23.78 7.08 -3.76
C GLY A 694 -22.59 6.15 -3.91
N TRP A 695 -21.44 6.77 -4.14
CA TRP A 695 -20.15 6.13 -4.05
C TRP A 695 -19.79 5.80 -2.60
N VAL A 696 -18.78 4.94 -2.41
CA VAL A 696 -18.25 4.65 -1.08
C VAL A 696 -17.29 5.76 -0.61
N CYS A 697 -17.50 6.21 0.61
CA CYS A 697 -16.56 6.99 1.38
C CYS A 697 -16.00 6.11 2.49
N TRP A 698 -14.71 5.87 2.47
CA TRP A 698 -14.08 4.92 3.38
C TRP A 698 -13.13 5.67 4.33
N THR A 699 -12.95 5.11 5.53
CA THR A 699 -11.94 5.59 6.48
C THR A 699 -10.73 4.66 6.45
N ASN A 700 -9.58 5.14 6.89
CA ASN A 700 -8.44 4.29 7.23
C ASN A 700 -8.29 4.18 8.72
N VAL A 701 -7.84 3.02 9.18
CA VAL A 701 -7.19 2.92 10.49
C VAL A 701 -5.69 2.80 10.23
N GLN A 702 -4.91 3.77 10.72
CA GLN A 702 -3.50 3.83 10.34
C GLN A 702 -2.70 2.66 10.85
N GLU A 703 -3.11 2.08 11.98
CA GLU A 703 -2.52 0.89 12.59
C GLU A 703 -2.68 -0.32 11.67
N ASN A 704 -3.91 -0.64 11.28
CA ASN A 704 -4.23 -1.68 10.30
C ASN A 704 -5.16 -1.14 9.23
N MET A 705 -4.79 -1.31 7.97
CA MET A 705 -5.53 -0.85 6.81
C MET A 705 -5.65 -2.03 5.86
N PHE A 706 -6.82 -2.23 5.25
CA PHE A 706 -7.01 -3.33 4.28
C PHE A 706 -7.62 -2.85 2.95
N PRO A 707 -6.89 -2.04 2.16
CA PRO A 707 -7.32 -1.65 0.82
C PRO A 707 -7.24 -2.81 -0.16
N ARG A 708 -8.22 -2.88 -1.07
CA ARG A 708 -8.14 -3.70 -2.29
C ARG A 708 -7.87 -2.78 -3.48
N CYS A 709 -6.73 -2.98 -4.15
CA CYS A 709 -6.45 -2.29 -5.41
C CYS A 709 -7.10 -3.06 -6.55
N SER A 710 -8.07 -2.45 -7.22
CA SER A 710 -8.72 -3.09 -8.36
C SER A 710 -7.89 -3.07 -9.64
N ASP A 711 -6.59 -2.75 -9.61
CA ASP A 711 -5.69 -2.90 -10.77
C ASP A 711 -5.29 -4.38 -10.97
N ASN A 712 -4.72 -5.05 -9.97
CA ASN A 712 -4.32 -6.46 -10.06
C ASN A 712 -4.91 -7.29 -8.90
N PHE A 713 -6.12 -6.93 -8.45
CA PHE A 713 -6.76 -7.58 -7.29
C PHE A 713 -5.93 -7.55 -6.02
N ASN A 714 -4.99 -6.61 -5.92
CA ASN A 714 -4.04 -6.64 -4.83
C ASN A 714 -4.79 -6.32 -3.55
N THR A 715 -4.85 -7.29 -2.66
CA THR A 715 -5.20 -7.03 -1.28
C THR A 715 -3.93 -6.50 -0.62
N MET A 716 -3.99 -5.34 0.03
CA MET A 716 -2.78 -4.71 0.55
C MET A 716 -3.01 -4.36 2.01
N PRO A 717 -2.78 -5.29 2.97
CA PRO A 717 -2.66 -4.92 4.36
C PRO A 717 -1.54 -3.89 4.46
N ARG A 718 -1.90 -2.69 4.89
CA ARG A 718 -1.03 -1.54 5.07
C ARG A 718 -1.24 -1.01 6.48
N GLY A 719 -0.38 -0.10 6.92
CA GLY A 719 -0.51 0.56 8.22
C GLY A 719 0.83 0.75 8.93
N LYS A 720 0.81 1.38 10.11
CA LYS A 720 1.96 1.65 11.00
C LYS A 720 2.75 0.39 11.27
N TRP A 721 2.05 -0.72 11.50
CA TRP A 721 2.66 -2.02 11.79
C TRP A 721 3.39 -2.62 10.60
N PHE A 722 3.06 -2.15 9.40
CA PHE A 722 3.68 -2.54 8.14
C PHE A 722 4.69 -1.50 7.63
N ALA A 723 4.89 -0.40 8.37
CA ALA A 723 5.62 0.76 7.91
C ALA A 723 7.02 0.89 8.55
N THR A 724 7.95 0.06 8.10
CA THR A 724 9.20 0.50 7.43
C THR A 724 10.10 -0.68 7.07
N PRO A 725 10.89 -0.63 5.97
CA PRO A 725 10.76 0.20 4.77
C PRO A 725 10.57 -0.66 3.50
N LYS A 726 9.72 -0.20 2.58
CA LYS A 726 9.64 -0.62 1.15
C LYS A 726 9.29 -2.07 0.79
N GLU A 727 9.34 -3.07 1.68
CA GLU A 727 9.40 -4.48 1.24
C GLU A 727 8.49 -5.51 1.92
N MET A 728 7.56 -5.15 2.82
CA MET A 728 6.51 -6.12 3.14
C MET A 728 5.53 -6.20 1.97
N GLN A 729 5.81 -7.18 1.10
CA GLN A 729 5.06 -7.48 -0.10
C GLN A 729 3.58 -7.59 0.24
N ASN A 730 2.80 -6.68 -0.36
CA ASN A 730 1.35 -6.78 -0.38
C ASN A 730 0.96 -8.25 -0.73
N PRO A 731 0.13 -8.95 0.08
CA PRO A 731 -0.53 -10.18 -0.32
C PRO A 731 -1.45 -9.87 -1.50
N ARG A 732 -0.88 -9.87 -2.71
CA ARG A 732 -1.62 -9.74 -3.96
C ARG A 732 -2.81 -10.71 -3.90
N GLY A 733 -4.02 -10.19 -4.06
CA GLY A 733 -5.24 -10.88 -3.66
C GLY A 733 -5.72 -11.88 -4.71
N PHE A 734 -6.58 -12.79 -4.26
CA PHE A 734 -7.36 -13.83 -4.97
C PHE A 734 -6.63 -14.81 -5.89
N GLU A 735 -5.50 -14.42 -6.45
CA GLU A 735 -4.49 -15.28 -7.02
C GLU A 735 -3.34 -15.34 -6.03
N CYS A 736 -3.12 -16.54 -5.53
CA CYS A 736 -1.99 -16.96 -4.74
C CYS A 736 -0.62 -16.68 -5.44
N TYR A 737 -0.22 -15.41 -5.66
CA TYR A 737 1.16 -15.08 -6.04
C TYR A 737 2.16 -15.43 -4.95
N SER A 738 1.67 -15.59 -3.72
CA SER A 738 2.36 -16.13 -2.56
C SER A 738 2.37 -17.66 -2.49
N ALA A 739 1.55 -18.40 -3.28
CA ALA A 739 1.67 -19.86 -3.29
C ALA A 739 2.94 -20.38 -3.96
N THR A 740 3.60 -19.58 -4.81
CA THR A 740 4.91 -19.92 -5.38
C THR A 740 6.06 -19.10 -4.81
N ARG A 741 5.79 -17.98 -4.12
CA ARG A 741 6.84 -17.06 -3.65
C ARG A 741 6.91 -17.03 -2.12
N ASN A 742 7.68 -17.99 -1.60
CA ASN A 742 8.31 -18.04 -0.28
C ASN A 742 7.44 -18.03 1.00
N PHE A 743 6.15 -17.69 0.98
CA PHE A 743 5.26 -17.94 2.13
C PHE A 743 3.85 -18.19 1.63
N SER A 744 3.41 -19.43 1.68
CA SER A 744 2.00 -19.73 1.50
C SER A 744 1.31 -19.55 2.85
N TYR A 745 0.60 -18.45 3.05
CA TYR A 745 -0.33 -18.28 4.16
C TYR A 745 -1.51 -19.25 4.00
N PHE A 746 -1.23 -20.55 4.09
CA PHE A 746 -2.25 -21.58 4.12
C PHE A 746 -2.70 -21.71 5.56
N GLY A 747 -3.52 -20.79 6.05
CA GLY A 747 -4.49 -21.16 7.08
C GLY A 747 -5.61 -22.04 6.51
N LEU A 748 -5.45 -22.54 5.27
CA LEU A 748 -6.39 -23.30 4.48
C LEU A 748 -5.71 -24.53 3.89
N ALA A 749 -6.21 -25.71 4.26
CA ALA A 749 -5.72 -26.96 3.71
C ALA A 749 -6.25 -27.22 2.29
N ALA A 750 -5.41 -27.77 1.43
CA ALA A 750 -5.84 -28.35 0.15
C ALA A 750 -6.58 -29.67 0.43
N PHE A 751 -7.90 -29.59 0.64
CA PHE A 751 -8.71 -30.78 0.92
C PHE A 751 -9.12 -31.49 -0.37
N GLY A 752 -8.75 -32.77 -0.49
CA GLY A 752 -9.19 -33.66 -1.57
C GLY A 752 -8.62 -33.35 -2.96
N VAL A 753 -7.86 -32.27 -3.11
CA VAL A 753 -7.17 -31.91 -4.36
C VAL A 753 -5.70 -32.29 -4.29
N PRO A 754 -5.04 -32.67 -5.41
CA PRO A 754 -3.60 -32.91 -5.44
C PRO A 754 -2.79 -31.76 -4.83
N ASP A 755 -1.67 -32.06 -4.17
CA ASP A 755 -0.76 -31.05 -3.58
C ASP A 755 -0.25 -30.01 -4.58
N THR A 756 -0.33 -30.32 -5.88
CA THR A 756 0.05 -29.45 -7.01
C THR A 756 -1.08 -28.53 -7.48
N THR A 757 -2.28 -28.65 -6.93
CA THR A 757 -3.46 -27.88 -7.34
C THR A 757 -3.94 -26.97 -6.22
N ARG A 758 -4.40 -25.77 -6.58
CA ARG A 758 -4.82 -24.75 -5.62
C ARG A 758 -6.32 -24.78 -5.46
N SER A 759 -6.80 -24.84 -4.23
CA SER A 759 -8.20 -24.57 -3.96
C SER A 759 -8.48 -23.10 -4.17
N ALA A 760 -9.62 -22.82 -4.77
CA ALA A 760 -10.07 -21.48 -5.00
C ALA A 760 -10.70 -20.91 -3.72
N VAL A 761 -10.17 -19.77 -3.27
CA VAL A 761 -10.38 -19.22 -1.93
C VAL A 761 -10.81 -17.78 -2.04
N GLU A 762 -11.92 -17.46 -1.40
CA GLU A 762 -12.41 -16.10 -1.28
C GLU A 762 -11.91 -15.44 0.01
N TYR A 763 -11.09 -14.40 -0.12
CA TYR A 763 -10.62 -13.59 1.01
C TYR A 763 -11.62 -12.50 1.32
N TYR A 764 -12.20 -12.56 2.52
CA TYR A 764 -13.21 -11.65 3.00
C TYR A 764 -12.70 -10.92 4.26
N PRO A 765 -12.26 -9.65 4.16
CA PRO A 765 -11.89 -8.87 5.34
C PRO A 765 -13.14 -8.62 6.18
N TYR A 766 -13.31 -9.43 7.22
CA TYR A 766 -14.47 -9.37 8.10
C TYR A 766 -14.41 -8.15 9.01
N HIS A 767 -13.22 -7.75 9.43
CA HIS A 767 -13.03 -6.64 10.37
C HIS A 767 -11.62 -6.09 10.33
N VAL A 768 -11.45 -4.76 10.43
CA VAL A 768 -10.14 -4.10 10.49
C VAL A 768 -10.21 -2.94 11.47
N SER A 769 -9.40 -2.98 12.52
CA SER A 769 -9.31 -1.94 13.55
C SER A 769 -7.88 -1.69 13.99
N ARG A 770 -7.68 -0.73 14.91
CA ARG A 770 -6.35 -0.44 15.42
C ARG A 770 -5.76 -1.53 16.31
N PHE A 771 -6.59 -2.49 16.73
CA PHE A 771 -6.21 -3.55 17.65
C PHE A 771 -6.11 -4.93 16.97
N ALA A 772 -6.93 -5.17 15.95
CA ALA A 772 -6.92 -6.45 15.25
C ALA A 772 -7.50 -6.33 13.84
N SER A 773 -7.08 -7.25 12.98
CA SER A 773 -7.70 -7.52 11.70
C SER A 773 -8.23 -8.95 11.68
N MET A 774 -9.44 -9.14 11.15
CA MET A 774 -10.07 -10.43 10.94
C MET A 774 -10.33 -10.65 9.47
N ILE A 775 -9.85 -11.78 8.94
CA ILE A 775 -10.02 -12.16 7.54
C ILE A 775 -10.61 -13.56 7.52
N ASP A 776 -11.75 -13.71 6.87
CA ASP A 776 -12.35 -15.02 6.59
C ASP A 776 -11.90 -15.47 5.19
N CYS A 777 -11.30 -16.64 5.10
CA CYS A 777 -10.91 -17.26 3.84
C CYS A 777 -11.89 -18.40 3.52
N ASN A 778 -12.86 -18.11 2.65
CA ASN A 778 -14.01 -18.98 2.37
C ASN A 778 -13.73 -19.93 1.18
N MET A 779 -14.11 -21.20 1.33
CA MET A 779 -14.01 -22.24 0.30
C MET A 779 -15.41 -22.72 -0.14
N GLU A 780 -16.27 -21.81 -0.60
CA GLU A 780 -17.68 -22.16 -0.86
C GLU A 780 -18.03 -22.32 -2.34
N ARG A 781 -17.35 -21.63 -3.27
CA ARG A 781 -17.86 -21.43 -4.64
C ARG A 781 -17.09 -22.11 -5.77
N HIS A 782 -17.83 -22.39 -6.83
CA HIS A 782 -17.31 -22.69 -8.17
C HIS A 782 -16.69 -21.44 -8.78
N TYR A 783 -15.38 -21.47 -8.95
CA TYR A 783 -14.65 -20.65 -9.89
C TYR A 783 -14.94 -21.11 -11.33
N PRO A 784 -14.92 -20.19 -12.30
CA PRO A 784 -15.00 -20.55 -13.71
C PRO A 784 -13.86 -21.52 -14.08
N GLU A 785 -14.11 -22.47 -14.97
CA GLU A 785 -13.08 -23.43 -15.45
C GLU A 785 -11.94 -22.75 -16.22
N THR A 786 -12.11 -21.49 -16.63
CA THR A 786 -11.16 -20.70 -17.42
C THR A 786 -11.03 -19.29 -16.86
N ALA A 787 -10.20 -19.06 -15.85
CA ALA A 787 -9.77 -17.69 -15.53
C ALA A 787 -8.83 -17.20 -16.64
N THR A 788 -8.95 -15.93 -17.04
CA THR A 788 -8.17 -15.38 -18.16
C THR A 788 -6.66 -15.49 -17.94
N PRO A 789 -5.88 -16.01 -18.91
CA PRO A 789 -4.44 -15.94 -18.86
C PRO A 789 -3.97 -14.49 -19.09
N ASN A 790 -3.41 -13.84 -18.07
CA ASN A 790 -2.72 -12.57 -18.26
C ASN A 790 -1.35 -12.81 -18.95
N PRO A 791 -1.04 -12.15 -20.07
CA PRO A 791 0.22 -12.33 -20.80
C PRO A 791 1.45 -11.72 -20.11
N ASP A 792 1.28 -10.89 -19.07
CA ASP A 792 2.39 -10.55 -18.16
C ASP A 792 2.69 -11.80 -17.32
N VAL A 793 3.77 -12.52 -17.65
CA VAL A 793 4.24 -13.80 -17.07
C VAL A 793 4.43 -13.78 -15.53
N THR A 794 4.11 -12.69 -14.85
CA THR A 794 3.89 -12.68 -13.41
C THR A 794 2.73 -13.59 -13.01
N ASP A 795 1.80 -13.83 -13.92
CA ASP A 795 0.51 -14.49 -13.74
C ASP A 795 0.53 -15.93 -14.29
N GLN A 796 1.29 -16.82 -13.62
CA GLN A 796 1.33 -18.22 -14.04
C GLN A 796 -0.05 -18.88 -13.99
N ARG A 797 -0.35 -19.65 -15.05
CA ARG A 797 -1.59 -20.36 -15.44
C ARG A 797 -2.23 -21.32 -14.42
N GLU A 798 -1.83 -21.35 -13.16
CA GLU A 798 -2.46 -22.24 -12.17
C GLU A 798 -3.79 -21.63 -11.70
N CYS A 799 -4.82 -21.72 -12.56
CA CYS A 799 -6.20 -21.41 -12.19
C CYS A 799 -6.54 -22.17 -10.90
N ALA A 800 -6.99 -21.45 -9.88
CA ALA A 800 -7.47 -22.09 -8.67
C ALA A 800 -8.73 -22.90 -9.02
N ILE A 801 -8.74 -24.17 -8.63
CA ILE A 801 -9.82 -25.10 -8.93
C ILE A 801 -10.86 -24.97 -7.81
N PRO A 802 -12.16 -24.90 -8.14
CA PRO A 802 -13.21 -25.02 -7.14
C PRO A 802 -12.97 -26.21 -6.20
N ASN A 803 -13.07 -25.99 -4.89
CA ASN A 803 -13.02 -27.12 -3.97
C ASN A 803 -14.38 -27.84 -3.93
N GLU A 804 -14.47 -28.97 -4.63
CA GLU A 804 -15.66 -29.83 -4.61
C GLU A 804 -15.76 -30.72 -3.35
N PHE A 805 -14.68 -30.82 -2.57
CA PHE A 805 -14.58 -31.73 -1.44
C PHE A 805 -15.03 -31.14 -0.12
N VAL A 806 -14.85 -29.83 0.09
CA VAL A 806 -15.24 -29.16 1.35
C VAL A 806 -15.87 -27.80 1.10
N THR A 807 -16.67 -27.34 2.06
CA THR A 807 -17.20 -25.98 2.14
C THR A 807 -17.00 -25.43 3.54
N GLY A 808 -16.80 -24.14 3.69
CA GLY A 808 -16.57 -23.51 4.99
C GLY A 808 -15.48 -22.47 4.90
N LYS A 809 -14.85 -22.14 6.02
CA LYS A 809 -13.89 -21.04 6.08
C LYS A 809 -12.78 -21.24 7.09
N ALA A 810 -11.66 -20.58 6.85
CA ALA A 810 -10.63 -20.34 7.85
C ALA A 810 -10.65 -18.88 8.24
N ARG A 811 -10.79 -18.60 9.53
CA ARG A 811 -10.72 -17.25 10.09
C ARG A 811 -9.31 -16.99 10.61
N HIS A 812 -8.76 -15.88 10.15
CA HIS A 812 -7.49 -15.34 10.58
C HIS A 812 -7.76 -14.12 11.44
N THR A 813 -7.39 -14.17 12.73
CA THR A 813 -7.44 -13.01 13.63
C THR A 813 -6.01 -12.57 13.92
N MET A 814 -5.57 -11.52 13.24
CA MET A 814 -4.26 -10.92 13.40
C MET A 814 -4.35 -9.85 14.48
N PHE A 815 -3.73 -10.09 15.64
CA PHE A 815 -3.56 -9.07 16.66
C PHE A 815 -2.32 -8.24 16.29
N THR A 816 -2.39 -6.92 16.49
CA THR A 816 -1.33 -6.05 15.96
C THR A 816 0.03 -6.41 16.53
N GLY A 817 0.93 -6.77 15.61
CA GLY A 817 2.34 -6.94 15.86
C GLY A 817 3.02 -5.58 15.75
N TRP A 818 3.87 -5.27 16.72
CA TRP A 818 4.66 -4.04 16.69
C TRP A 818 5.83 -4.24 15.72
N SER A 819 6.35 -3.18 15.10
CA SER A 819 7.56 -3.28 14.26
C SER A 819 8.76 -3.86 15.01
N ASP A 820 8.75 -3.73 16.34
CA ASP A 820 9.72 -4.23 17.31
C ASP A 820 9.14 -5.34 18.21
N GLY A 821 8.15 -6.10 17.76
CA GLY A 821 7.60 -7.26 18.48
C GLY A 821 7.31 -8.44 17.55
N PRO A 822 7.06 -9.65 18.07
CA PRO A 822 6.47 -10.69 17.26
C PRO A 822 5.05 -10.30 16.83
N LEU A 823 4.65 -10.72 15.64
CA LEU A 823 3.26 -10.75 15.21
C LEU A 823 2.65 -12.11 15.59
N ALA A 824 1.46 -12.12 16.16
CA ALA A 824 0.73 -13.34 16.48
C ALA A 824 -0.64 -13.34 15.83
N GLU A 825 -0.97 -14.44 15.19
CA GLU A 825 -2.20 -14.63 14.46
C GLU A 825 -2.91 -15.89 14.97
N LEU A 826 -4.16 -15.74 15.38
CA LEU A 826 -5.03 -16.87 15.71
C LEU A 826 -5.73 -17.35 14.43
N VAL A 827 -5.53 -18.62 14.08
CA VAL A 827 -6.14 -19.26 12.90
C VAL A 827 -7.15 -20.31 13.33
N GLU A 828 -8.36 -20.21 12.80
CA GLU A 828 -9.53 -21.03 13.15
C GLU A 828 -10.22 -21.56 11.88
N GLY A 829 -10.03 -22.84 11.55
CA GLY A 829 -10.71 -23.50 10.43
C GLY A 829 -11.99 -24.21 10.84
N ASP A 830 -13.05 -24.06 10.07
CA ASP A 830 -14.32 -24.81 10.19
C ASP A 830 -14.85 -25.15 8.78
N PHE A 831 -14.78 -26.44 8.44
CA PHE A 831 -15.19 -26.97 7.14
C PHE A 831 -16.14 -28.15 7.27
N THR A 832 -17.02 -28.27 6.29
CA THR A 832 -17.94 -29.38 6.09
C THR A 832 -17.58 -30.09 4.81
N VAL A 833 -17.44 -31.40 4.87
CA VAL A 833 -17.11 -32.24 3.72
C VAL A 833 -18.33 -32.35 2.80
N LYS A 834 -18.16 -32.04 1.52
CA LYS A 834 -19.16 -32.16 0.45
C LYS A 834 -19.06 -33.49 -0.31
N LYS A 835 -17.84 -34.01 -0.48
CA LYS A 835 -17.56 -35.25 -1.23
C LYS A 835 -16.57 -36.11 -0.46
N GLU A 836 -16.71 -37.43 -0.57
CA GLU A 836 -15.79 -38.35 0.08
C GLU A 836 -14.35 -38.15 -0.41
N PHE A 837 -13.38 -38.09 0.51
CA PHE A 837 -11.95 -38.10 0.17
C PHE A 837 -11.10 -38.67 1.30
N ALA A 838 -9.87 -39.07 0.99
CA ALA A 838 -8.91 -39.52 1.99
C ALA A 838 -8.07 -38.34 2.49
N LEU A 839 -8.23 -37.98 3.77
CA LEU A 839 -7.41 -37.01 4.47
C LEU A 839 -6.17 -37.71 5.06
N LYS A 840 -5.00 -37.48 4.47
CA LYS A 840 -3.73 -38.07 4.95
C LYS A 840 -2.83 -37.06 5.66
N HIS A 841 -2.40 -36.05 4.91
CA HIS A 841 -1.65 -34.89 5.38
C HIS A 841 -2.23 -33.66 4.69
N ALA A 842 -3.06 -32.89 5.40
CA ALA A 842 -3.55 -31.63 4.85
C ALA A 842 -2.84 -30.47 5.57
N PRO A 843 -1.86 -29.81 4.93
CA PRO A 843 -1.14 -28.71 5.57
C PRO A 843 -2.09 -27.55 5.83
N VAL A 844 -2.22 -27.16 7.09
CA VAL A 844 -2.98 -25.97 7.56
C VAL A 844 -2.06 -24.85 7.98
N LEU A 845 -0.75 -25.01 7.77
CA LEU A 845 0.26 -23.95 7.73
C LEU A 845 1.38 -24.50 6.84
N ARG A 846 1.95 -23.72 5.92
CA ARG A 846 3.12 -24.14 5.14
C ARG A 846 4.06 -22.96 4.89
N ALA A 847 5.29 -23.05 5.36
CA ALA A 847 6.36 -22.14 5.02
C ALA A 847 7.38 -22.86 4.15
N ASN A 848 7.76 -22.22 3.04
CA ASN A 848 8.81 -22.71 2.15
C ASN A 848 10.03 -21.82 2.31
N SER A 849 11.21 -22.40 2.41
CA SER A 849 12.49 -21.69 2.50
C SER A 849 13.36 -22.06 1.31
N VAL A 850 14.12 -21.10 0.78
CA VAL A 850 15.06 -21.37 -0.33
C VAL A 850 16.17 -22.31 0.14
N ALA A 851 16.52 -23.33 -0.65
CA ALA A 851 17.61 -24.24 -0.30
C ALA A 851 18.97 -23.52 -0.29
N GLY A 852 19.73 -23.74 0.79
CA GLY A 852 21.06 -23.17 0.98
C GLY A 852 21.22 -22.50 2.35
N GLU A 853 20.11 -22.13 2.98
CA GLU A 853 20.11 -21.47 4.28
C GLU A 853 20.25 -22.47 5.42
N ARG A 854 21.07 -22.12 6.42
CA ARG A 854 21.23 -22.87 7.66
C ARG A 854 20.02 -22.66 8.54
N LEU A 855 18.91 -23.34 8.24
CA LEU A 855 17.70 -23.23 9.03
C LEU A 855 17.77 -24.20 10.21
N ALA A 856 17.54 -23.70 11.40
CA ALA A 856 17.25 -24.52 12.57
C ALA A 856 15.73 -24.66 12.71
N PHE A 857 15.29 -25.89 12.89
CA PHE A 857 13.91 -26.20 13.24
C PHE A 857 13.86 -26.71 14.67
N GLN A 858 12.94 -26.17 15.47
CA GLN A 858 12.68 -26.61 16.83
C GLN A 858 11.23 -27.07 17.00
N VAL A 859 11.02 -28.17 17.72
CA VAL A 859 9.70 -28.65 18.12
C VAL A 859 9.68 -29.08 19.57
N THR A 860 8.56 -28.82 20.25
CA THR A 860 8.29 -29.34 21.59
C THR A 860 7.37 -30.56 21.50
N ARG A 861 7.83 -31.71 21.97
CA ARG A 861 7.08 -32.99 22.00
C ARG A 861 6.74 -33.36 23.44
N GLU A 862 5.75 -34.24 23.62
CA GLU A 862 5.39 -34.80 24.92
C GLU A 862 6.63 -35.42 25.61
N GLY A 863 6.95 -34.96 26.83
CA GLY A 863 8.03 -35.52 27.65
C GLY A 863 9.47 -35.34 27.10
N ALA A 864 9.70 -34.57 26.04
CA ALA A 864 11.02 -34.41 25.43
C ALA A 864 11.49 -32.95 25.36
N SER A 865 12.79 -32.75 25.56
CA SER A 865 13.50 -31.48 25.32
C SER A 865 13.26 -30.99 23.89
N ALA A 866 13.29 -29.67 23.69
CA ALA A 866 13.34 -29.04 22.38
C ALA A 866 14.33 -29.77 21.44
N TYR A 867 13.82 -30.30 20.32
CA TYR A 867 14.67 -30.95 19.32
C TYR A 867 15.03 -29.93 18.25
N SER A 868 16.30 -29.53 18.21
CA SER A 868 16.82 -28.61 17.19
C SER A 868 17.66 -29.35 16.16
N PHE A 869 17.40 -29.13 14.87
CA PHE A 869 18.23 -29.68 13.80
C PHE A 869 18.35 -28.72 12.62
N LEU A 870 19.46 -28.86 11.89
CA LEU A 870 19.78 -28.05 10.72
C LEU A 870 19.11 -28.63 9.47
N LEU A 871 18.30 -27.84 8.77
CA LEU A 871 17.76 -28.20 7.46
C LEU A 871 18.82 -27.98 6.38
N THR A 872 19.40 -29.07 5.94
CA THR A 872 20.15 -29.18 4.69
C THR A 872 19.29 -29.80 3.57
N PRO A 873 19.67 -29.64 2.29
CA PRO A 873 19.12 -30.39 1.15
C PRO A 873 19.02 -31.91 1.33
N LYS A 874 19.82 -32.48 2.25
CA LYS A 874 19.90 -33.91 2.56
C LYS A 874 19.10 -34.31 3.79
N THR A 875 18.39 -33.38 4.43
CA THR A 875 17.69 -33.66 5.68
C THR A 875 16.50 -34.56 5.42
N PRO A 876 16.41 -35.73 6.06
CA PRO A 876 15.24 -36.58 5.96
C PRO A 876 13.99 -35.79 6.34
N SER A 877 12.88 -36.08 5.65
CA SER A 877 11.59 -35.53 6.07
C SER A 877 11.29 -36.03 7.49
N SER A 878 10.95 -35.11 8.38
CA SER A 878 10.56 -35.40 9.76
C SER A 878 9.12 -34.95 9.94
N SER A 879 8.29 -35.81 10.53
CA SER A 879 6.93 -35.45 10.91
C SER A 879 6.63 -35.99 12.30
N GLY A 880 5.59 -35.47 12.93
CA GLY A 880 5.12 -35.95 14.23
C GLY A 880 3.85 -35.25 14.64
N ARG A 881 3.30 -35.67 15.78
CA ARG A 881 2.17 -34.98 16.41
C ARG A 881 2.67 -33.90 17.36
N LEU A 882 1.94 -32.79 17.42
CA LEU A 882 2.07 -31.79 18.46
C LEU A 882 1.12 -32.16 19.60
N VAL A 883 1.61 -31.97 20.83
CA VAL A 883 0.74 -31.92 22.01
C VAL A 883 -0.05 -30.61 22.00
N LEU A 884 -1.11 -30.54 22.80
CA LEU A 884 -1.77 -29.26 23.06
C LEU A 884 -0.73 -28.25 23.60
N TYR A 885 -0.71 -27.04 23.02
CA TYR A 885 0.28 -25.99 23.26
C TYR A 885 1.72 -26.33 22.83
N GLY A 886 1.90 -27.43 22.09
CA GLY A 886 3.16 -27.74 21.43
C GLY A 886 3.51 -26.64 20.42
N ALA A 887 4.74 -26.13 20.53
CA ALA A 887 5.27 -25.10 19.65
C ALA A 887 6.25 -25.68 18.63
N THR A 888 6.28 -25.05 17.47
CA THR A 888 7.27 -25.25 16.41
C THR A 888 7.91 -23.92 16.06
N ALA A 889 9.15 -23.94 15.59
CA ALA A 889 9.86 -22.75 15.13
C ALA A 889 10.84 -23.06 14.00
N LEU A 890 11.01 -22.13 13.08
CA LEU A 890 11.89 -22.16 11.91
C LEU A 890 12.68 -20.84 11.81
N TYR A 891 14.01 -20.89 11.81
CA TYR A 891 14.87 -19.71 11.76
C TYR A 891 16.24 -19.97 11.12
N PRO A 892 16.96 -18.98 10.56
CA PRO A 892 16.48 -17.63 10.21
C PRO A 892 15.58 -17.67 8.98
N GLN A 893 14.74 -16.66 8.78
CA GLN A 893 13.92 -16.52 7.57
C GLN A 893 14.15 -15.12 7.02
N PRO A 894 14.79 -14.99 5.83
CA PRO A 894 15.40 -13.73 5.39
C PRO A 894 14.41 -12.64 5.00
N PHE A 895 13.16 -13.00 4.73
CA PHE A 895 12.15 -12.06 4.24
C PHE A 895 11.26 -11.49 5.35
N TYR A 896 11.07 -12.22 6.46
CA TYR A 896 10.03 -11.88 7.44
C TYR A 896 10.41 -12.14 8.91
N GLY A 897 11.62 -12.61 9.22
CA GLY A 897 11.97 -13.08 10.57
C GLY A 897 11.53 -14.53 10.82
N ALA A 898 11.99 -15.12 11.92
CA ALA A 898 11.67 -16.49 12.32
C ALA A 898 10.16 -16.75 12.37
N LEU A 899 9.74 -17.94 11.94
CA LEU A 899 8.33 -18.36 11.96
C LEU A 899 8.14 -19.43 13.02
N GLY A 900 7.07 -19.34 13.79
CA GLY A 900 6.65 -20.38 14.71
C GLY A 900 5.16 -20.63 14.65
N SER A 901 4.74 -21.71 15.28
CA SER A 901 3.33 -21.96 15.51
C SER A 901 3.08 -22.72 16.80
N ILE A 902 1.89 -22.54 17.38
CA ILE A 902 1.46 -23.17 18.63
C ILE A 902 0.12 -23.87 18.41
N ALA A 903 0.05 -25.17 18.68
CA ALA A 903 -1.19 -25.93 18.57
C ALA A 903 -2.18 -25.54 19.67
N LEU A 904 -3.42 -25.17 19.31
CA LEU A 904 -4.52 -24.88 20.25
C LEU A 904 -5.55 -26.01 20.33
N GLN A 905 -5.25 -27.15 19.71
CA GLN A 905 -6.05 -28.36 19.79
C GLN A 905 -5.16 -29.59 19.69
N GLU A 906 -5.67 -30.73 20.14
CA GLU A 906 -5.03 -32.01 19.93
C GLU A 906 -5.11 -32.47 18.47
N GLY A 907 -4.22 -33.39 18.08
CA GLY A 907 -4.26 -34.04 16.77
C GLY A 907 -3.67 -33.23 15.62
N LEU A 908 -3.15 -32.02 15.87
CA LEU A 908 -2.32 -31.32 14.89
C LEU A 908 -0.96 -32.02 14.76
N GLY A 909 -0.57 -32.29 13.53
CA GLY A 909 0.76 -32.74 13.17
C GLY A 909 1.66 -31.57 12.79
N TYR A 910 2.95 -31.85 12.74
CA TYR A 910 3.91 -31.01 12.05
C TYR A 910 4.65 -31.84 11.01
N ILE A 911 5.09 -31.18 9.96
CA ILE A 911 5.90 -31.77 8.92
C ILE A 911 7.04 -30.84 8.56
N VAL A 912 8.21 -31.41 8.37
CA VAL A 912 9.42 -30.72 7.96
C VAL A 912 10.04 -31.54 6.86
N HIS A 913 10.15 -30.97 5.67
CA HIS A 913 10.81 -31.58 4.53
C HIS A 913 12.11 -30.84 4.23
N GLY A 914 13.24 -31.54 4.27
CA GLY A 914 14.45 -31.09 3.57
C GLY A 914 14.26 -31.33 2.08
N GLY A 915 13.67 -30.39 1.34
CA GLY A 915 13.29 -30.63 -0.04
C GLY A 915 14.47 -30.49 -0.99
N GLY A 916 15.22 -31.58 -1.15
CA GLY A 916 16.18 -31.77 -2.24
C GLY A 916 17.02 -30.54 -2.57
N THR A 917 17.25 -30.26 -3.85
CA THR A 917 18.15 -29.20 -4.31
C THR A 917 17.61 -27.77 -4.21
N ARG A 918 16.33 -27.53 -3.84
CA ARG A 918 15.73 -26.19 -4.02
C ARG A 918 14.88 -25.60 -2.88
N TYR A 919 14.16 -26.36 -2.05
CA TYR A 919 13.35 -25.76 -0.97
C TYR A 919 13.21 -26.64 0.27
N GLY A 920 13.45 -26.09 1.46
CA GLY A 920 12.94 -26.70 2.70
C GLY A 920 11.47 -26.33 2.88
N SER A 921 10.62 -27.22 3.40
CA SER A 921 9.27 -26.84 3.81
C SER A 921 8.99 -27.24 5.24
N PHE A 922 8.29 -26.37 5.95
CA PHE A 922 7.75 -26.60 7.28
C PHE A 922 6.24 -26.42 7.21
N GLY A 923 5.48 -27.20 7.95
CA GLY A 923 4.06 -26.96 8.08
C GLY A 923 3.41 -27.61 9.29
N LEU A 924 2.24 -27.09 9.65
CA LEU A 924 1.27 -27.79 10.48
C LEU A 924 0.35 -28.59 9.58
N THR A 925 -0.01 -29.80 9.99
CA THR A 925 -0.87 -30.68 9.19
C THR A 925 -2.05 -31.21 9.99
N LEU A 926 -3.17 -31.40 9.31
CA LEU A 926 -4.22 -32.30 9.76
C LEU A 926 -3.87 -33.74 9.38
N GLY A 927 -4.12 -34.66 10.31
CA GLY A 927 -3.77 -36.07 10.17
C GLY A 927 -2.34 -36.38 10.61
N ASP A 928 -2.11 -37.64 10.95
CA ASP A 928 -0.81 -38.17 11.38
C ASP A 928 -0.07 -38.93 10.28
N GLY A 929 -0.55 -38.82 9.04
CA GLY A 929 -0.08 -39.59 7.89
C GLY A 929 -0.81 -40.90 7.66
N THR A 930 -1.69 -41.32 8.57
CA THR A 930 -2.64 -42.40 8.33
C THR A 930 -3.83 -41.83 7.55
N PRO A 931 -4.13 -42.34 6.34
CA PRO A 931 -5.29 -41.88 5.58
C PRO A 931 -6.59 -42.11 6.37
N ARG A 932 -7.34 -41.04 6.63
CA ARG A 932 -8.70 -41.08 7.17
C ARG A 932 -9.68 -40.79 6.04
N VAL A 933 -10.62 -41.69 5.79
CA VAL A 933 -11.73 -41.43 4.86
C VAL A 933 -12.69 -40.45 5.52
N MET A 934 -12.86 -39.30 4.88
CA MET A 934 -13.81 -38.25 5.26
C MET A 934 -15.06 -38.40 4.40
N LYS A 935 -16.24 -38.47 5.02
CA LYS A 935 -17.53 -38.65 4.33
C LYS A 935 -18.28 -37.32 4.20
N PRO A 936 -19.19 -37.17 3.22
CA PRO A 936 -20.07 -36.01 3.14
C PRO A 936 -20.79 -35.75 4.47
N GLY A 937 -20.79 -34.50 4.93
CA GLY A 937 -21.32 -34.08 6.22
C GLY A 937 -20.32 -34.09 7.38
N ASP A 938 -19.17 -34.79 7.26
CA ASP A 938 -18.13 -34.74 8.27
C ASP A 938 -17.61 -33.31 8.47
N LYS A 939 -17.20 -32.99 9.70
CA LYS A 939 -16.62 -31.70 10.07
C LYS A 939 -15.10 -31.79 10.18
N ILE A 940 -14.43 -30.76 9.67
CA ILE A 940 -12.99 -30.55 9.84
C ILE A 940 -12.81 -29.22 10.54
N ALA A 941 -12.25 -29.25 11.75
CA ALA A 941 -11.94 -28.06 12.52
C ALA A 941 -10.47 -28.03 12.93
N TYR A 942 -9.88 -26.83 12.93
CA TYR A 942 -8.55 -26.62 13.49
C TYR A 942 -8.34 -25.26 14.12
N ARG A 943 -7.45 -25.24 15.11
CA ARG A 943 -7.06 -24.03 15.81
C ARG A 943 -5.57 -24.03 16.15
N TYR A 944 -4.88 -22.97 15.78
CA TYR A 944 -3.47 -22.76 16.13
C TYR A 944 -3.13 -21.27 16.16
N ILE A 945 -1.97 -20.92 16.72
CA ILE A 945 -1.40 -19.57 16.64
C ILE A 945 -0.21 -19.62 15.70
N ALA A 946 -0.18 -18.80 14.65
CA ALA A 946 1.03 -18.50 13.90
C ALA A 946 1.76 -17.33 14.58
N VAL A 947 3.08 -17.42 14.68
CA VAL A 947 3.92 -16.36 15.26
C VAL A 947 5.03 -16.02 14.28
N ILE A 948 5.22 -14.74 13.97
CA ILE A 948 6.31 -14.24 13.13
C ILE A 948 7.17 -13.34 14.02
N SER A 949 8.49 -13.58 14.07
CA SER A 949 9.42 -12.73 14.81
C SER A 949 9.71 -11.43 14.06
N GLN A 950 10.43 -10.52 14.71
CA GLN A 950 11.06 -9.41 13.99
C GLN A 950 12.05 -9.94 12.94
N LEU A 951 12.25 -9.17 11.87
CA LEU A 951 13.18 -9.49 10.77
C LEU A 951 14.61 -9.76 11.28
N ASP A 952 15.03 -9.09 12.36
CA ASP A 952 16.37 -9.16 12.95
C ASP A 952 16.37 -9.79 14.36
N ALA A 953 15.36 -10.60 14.69
CA ALA A 953 15.30 -11.25 15.98
C ALA A 953 16.51 -12.20 16.20
N PRO A 954 16.98 -12.37 17.44
CA PRO A 954 17.96 -13.40 17.76
C PRO A 954 17.54 -14.78 17.23
N THR A 955 18.50 -15.58 16.79
CA THR A 955 18.28 -16.93 16.25
C THR A 955 17.96 -17.96 17.35
N ASP A 956 16.81 -17.77 17.99
CA ASP A 956 16.27 -18.65 19.03
C ASP A 956 14.74 -18.75 18.97
N CYS A 957 14.17 -19.60 19.83
CA CYS A 957 12.73 -19.85 19.86
C CYS A 957 11.98 -19.05 20.93
N ARG A 958 12.61 -18.03 21.54
CA ARG A 958 11.94 -17.20 22.56
C ARG A 958 10.74 -16.47 22.00
N PHE A 959 10.76 -16.05 20.73
CA PHE A 959 9.61 -15.36 20.12
C PHE A 959 8.31 -16.18 20.17
N VAL A 960 8.37 -17.50 20.01
CA VAL A 960 7.20 -18.40 20.10
C VAL A 960 6.99 -18.98 21.50
N THR A 961 8.07 -19.30 22.22
CA THR A 961 7.97 -19.87 23.57
C THR A 961 7.54 -18.83 24.60
N ASP A 962 7.91 -17.55 24.45
CA ASP A 962 7.39 -16.47 25.29
C ASP A 962 5.89 -16.29 25.08
N ILE A 963 5.39 -16.38 23.84
CA ILE A 963 3.93 -16.36 23.57
C ILE A 963 3.28 -17.52 24.31
N ARG A 964 3.80 -18.74 24.16
CA ARG A 964 3.27 -19.92 24.85
C ARG A 964 3.24 -19.71 26.38
N ASP A 965 4.39 -19.42 26.97
CA ASP A 965 4.59 -19.47 28.41
C ASP A 965 3.94 -18.28 29.13
N LYS A 966 3.97 -17.08 28.53
CA LYS A 966 3.46 -15.84 29.16
C LYS A 966 1.99 -15.59 28.87
N MET A 967 1.45 -16.13 27.79
CA MET A 967 0.05 -15.93 27.39
C MET A 967 -0.88 -17.05 27.87
N GLY A 968 -0.46 -17.90 28.79
CA GLY A 968 -1.35 -18.88 29.42
C GLY A 968 -1.57 -20.18 28.62
N LEU A 969 -0.62 -20.56 27.76
CA LEU A 969 -0.72 -21.75 26.89
C LEU A 969 0.07 -22.91 27.52
N GLY A 970 -0.56 -23.65 28.43
CA GLY A 970 0.07 -24.77 29.14
C GLY A 970 0.75 -24.39 30.47
N SER A 971 0.73 -23.11 30.82
CA SER A 971 1.12 -22.55 32.11
C SER A 971 0.13 -21.46 32.53
N PRO A 972 0.09 -21.03 33.80
CA PRO A 972 -0.62 -19.82 34.18
C PRO A 972 -0.07 -18.60 33.39
N PRO A 973 -0.93 -17.67 32.94
CA PRO A 973 -0.48 -16.47 32.26
C PRO A 973 0.39 -15.59 33.17
N ALA A 974 1.26 -14.77 32.57
CA ALA A 974 2.15 -13.87 33.31
C ALA A 974 1.42 -12.68 33.98
N TYR A 975 0.14 -12.50 33.68
CA TYR A 975 -0.72 -11.46 34.22
C TYR A 975 -1.85 -12.08 35.07
N ARG A 976 -2.45 -11.27 35.94
CA ARG A 976 -3.67 -11.60 36.68
C ARG A 976 -4.73 -10.54 36.43
N VAL A 977 -5.98 -10.99 36.32
CA VAL A 977 -7.15 -10.13 36.17
C VAL A 977 -8.06 -10.33 37.36
N THR A 978 -8.40 -9.23 38.05
CA THR A 978 -9.35 -9.24 39.16
C THR A 978 -10.58 -8.44 38.75
N PRO A 979 -11.71 -9.09 38.40
CA PRO A 979 -12.91 -8.39 37.99
C PRO A 979 -13.57 -7.68 39.18
N ALA A 980 -14.00 -6.44 38.96
CA ALA A 980 -14.89 -5.69 39.84
C ALA A 980 -16.33 -5.66 39.29
N VAL A 981 -16.48 -5.69 37.96
CA VAL A 981 -17.75 -5.79 37.22
C VAL A 981 -17.53 -6.76 36.06
N GLY A 982 -18.49 -7.65 35.82
CA GLY A 982 -18.36 -8.73 34.83
C GLY A 982 -17.59 -9.94 35.36
N SER A 983 -17.22 -10.85 34.47
CA SER A 983 -16.44 -12.05 34.77
C SER A 983 -15.31 -12.27 33.75
N VAL A 984 -14.29 -13.01 34.17
CA VAL A 984 -13.22 -13.51 33.29
C VAL A 984 -13.59 -14.93 32.90
N GLU A 985 -13.78 -15.18 31.61
CA GLU A 985 -14.19 -16.48 31.07
C GLU A 985 -12.99 -17.32 30.64
N ASP A 986 -11.98 -16.68 30.04
CA ASP A 986 -10.76 -17.34 29.59
C ASP A 986 -9.57 -16.38 29.67
N THR A 987 -8.38 -16.92 29.92
CA THR A 987 -7.10 -16.19 29.91
C THR A 987 -6.08 -16.81 28.96
N CYS A 988 -6.47 -17.86 28.23
CA CYS A 988 -5.60 -18.63 27.35
C CYS A 988 -5.43 -17.91 26.00
N PHE A 989 -4.24 -17.35 25.80
CA PHE A 989 -3.83 -16.48 24.69
C PHE A 989 -4.62 -15.17 24.57
N THR A 990 -5.93 -15.28 24.40
CA THR A 990 -6.87 -14.16 24.40
C THR A 990 -7.56 -14.09 25.75
N LEU A 991 -7.46 -12.94 26.42
CA LEU A 991 -8.29 -12.64 27.58
C LEU A 991 -9.75 -12.51 27.09
N THR A 992 -10.62 -13.42 27.49
CA THR A 992 -12.06 -13.33 27.21
C THR A 992 -12.78 -12.91 28.49
N VAL A 993 -13.47 -11.77 28.42
CA VAL A 993 -14.27 -11.24 29.53
C VAL A 993 -15.73 -11.14 29.13
N GLN A 994 -16.61 -11.45 30.07
CA GLN A 994 -18.05 -11.27 29.92
C GLN A 994 -18.45 -9.95 30.60
N ALA A 995 -18.99 -9.03 29.81
CA ALA A 995 -19.53 -7.78 30.33
C ALA A 995 -20.81 -8.05 31.14
N LYS A 996 -20.96 -7.35 32.27
CA LYS A 996 -22.21 -7.30 33.04
C LYS A 996 -22.91 -5.99 32.72
N ASP A 997 -24.15 -6.08 32.23
CA ASP A 997 -24.92 -4.92 31.76
C ASP A 997 -24.10 -4.04 30.80
N HIS A 998 -23.42 -4.71 29.85
CA HIS A 998 -22.59 -4.11 28.80
C HIS A 998 -21.28 -3.44 29.24
N GLY A 999 -20.87 -3.60 30.51
CA GLY A 999 -19.57 -3.15 31.03
C GLY A 999 -18.74 -4.26 31.68
N PHE A 1000 -17.43 -4.23 31.48
CA PHE A 1000 -16.45 -4.94 32.30
C PHE A 1000 -15.53 -3.92 32.98
N ALA A 1001 -15.25 -4.10 34.26
CA ALA A 1001 -14.26 -3.31 34.97
C ALA A 1001 -13.45 -4.21 35.89
N GLY A 1002 -12.15 -3.96 35.98
CA GLY A 1002 -11.28 -4.78 36.80
C GLY A 1002 -9.87 -4.23 36.85
N ARG A 1003 -9.03 -4.93 37.63
CA ARG A 1003 -7.61 -4.65 37.75
C ARG A 1003 -6.80 -5.70 36.99
N ILE A 1004 -5.84 -5.26 36.20
CA ILE A 1004 -4.86 -6.10 35.51
C ILE A 1004 -3.48 -5.80 36.07
N THR A 1005 -2.74 -6.83 36.48
CA THR A 1005 -1.38 -6.67 37.00
C THR A 1005 -0.39 -6.32 35.90
N GLU A 1006 0.68 -5.59 36.23
CA GLU A 1006 1.81 -5.40 35.33
C GLU A 1006 2.33 -6.74 34.80
N ALA A 1007 2.51 -6.84 33.47
CA ALA A 1007 3.16 -7.97 32.84
C ALA A 1007 3.83 -7.55 31.52
N ARG A 1008 5.10 -7.90 31.35
CA ARG A 1008 5.82 -7.73 30.09
C ARG A 1008 5.52 -8.89 29.14
N LEU A 1009 4.46 -8.72 28.37
CA LEU A 1009 3.99 -9.71 27.41
C LEU A 1009 4.72 -9.56 26.06
N PRO A 1010 4.88 -10.65 25.29
CA PRO A 1010 5.50 -10.59 23.96
C PRO A 1010 4.67 -9.79 22.94
N ILE A 1011 3.36 -9.66 23.16
CA ILE A 1011 2.43 -8.78 22.44
C ILE A 1011 1.51 -8.11 23.46
N GLN A 1012 0.91 -6.97 23.13
CA GLN A 1012 -0.17 -6.41 23.95
C GLN A 1012 -1.31 -7.43 24.07
N LEU A 1013 -1.90 -7.54 25.26
CA LEU A 1013 -2.81 -8.61 25.64
C LEU A 1013 -4.04 -8.65 24.72
N PRO A 1014 -4.16 -9.63 23.81
CA PRO A 1014 -5.35 -9.82 22.99
C PRO A 1014 -6.56 -10.00 23.90
N THR A 1015 -7.62 -9.25 23.67
CA THR A 1015 -8.80 -9.28 24.52
C THR A 1015 -10.08 -9.34 23.69
N ARG A 1016 -11.03 -10.18 24.13
CA ARG A 1016 -12.41 -10.25 23.64
C ARG A 1016 -13.35 -9.88 24.78
N VAL A 1017 -14.27 -8.96 24.54
CA VAL A 1017 -15.33 -8.58 25.49
C VAL A 1017 -16.69 -8.98 24.92
N GLN A 1018 -17.42 -9.82 25.64
CA GLN A 1018 -18.72 -10.34 25.21
C GLN A 1018 -19.88 -9.60 25.89
N GLY A 1019 -21.06 -9.62 25.27
CA GLY A 1019 -22.28 -9.03 25.82
C GLY A 1019 -22.41 -7.53 25.58
N LEU A 1020 -21.80 -7.01 24.51
CA LEU A 1020 -21.95 -5.61 24.11
C LEU A 1020 -23.11 -5.43 23.12
N ASN A 1021 -23.60 -4.20 23.02
CA ASN A 1021 -24.51 -3.79 21.95
C ASN A 1021 -23.70 -3.15 20.80
N PRO A 1022 -23.80 -3.65 19.56
CA PRO A 1022 -23.07 -3.10 18.41
C PRO A 1022 -23.53 -1.71 17.96
N ARG A 1023 -24.65 -1.19 18.48
CA ARG A 1023 -25.15 0.17 18.17
C ARG A 1023 -24.62 1.24 19.12
N TRP A 1024 -23.91 0.88 20.17
CA TRP A 1024 -23.42 1.82 21.18
C TRP A 1024 -21.90 1.89 21.12
N ASP A 1025 -21.34 3.10 21.17
CA ASP A 1025 -19.89 3.29 21.26
C ASP A 1025 -19.32 2.47 22.42
N ALA A 1026 -18.25 1.74 22.14
CA ALA A 1026 -17.49 1.00 23.12
C ALA A 1026 -16.07 1.54 23.21
N GLY A 1027 -15.43 1.32 24.35
CA GLY A 1027 -14.04 1.70 24.52
C GLY A 1027 -13.35 0.99 25.67
N ILE A 1028 -12.03 1.15 25.71
CA ILE A 1028 -11.19 0.87 26.86
C ILE A 1028 -10.78 2.19 27.52
N TRP A 1029 -11.11 2.32 28.80
CA TRP A 1029 -10.71 3.43 29.65
C TRP A 1029 -9.71 2.93 30.70
N TYR A 1030 -8.51 3.50 30.70
CA TYR A 1030 -7.51 3.26 31.75
C TYR A 1030 -7.70 4.31 32.85
N LYS A 1031 -7.96 3.90 34.08
CA LYS A 1031 -8.32 4.82 35.16
C LYS A 1031 -7.09 5.49 35.77
N GLY A 1032 -7.16 6.82 35.93
CA GLY A 1032 -6.11 7.62 36.54
C GLY A 1032 -4.89 7.81 35.65
N LYS A 1033 -3.73 8.07 36.27
CA LYS A 1033 -2.47 8.27 35.55
C LYS A 1033 -1.82 6.93 35.22
N VAL A 1034 -1.69 6.63 33.94
CA VAL A 1034 -1.05 5.41 33.44
C VAL A 1034 0.12 5.74 32.53
N THR A 1035 1.16 4.91 32.58
CA THR A 1035 2.20 4.89 31.56
C THR A 1035 1.82 3.84 30.52
N ARG A 1036 1.81 4.20 29.25
CA ARG A 1036 1.56 3.29 28.12
C ARG A 1036 2.69 3.33 27.12
N LEU A 1037 2.88 2.24 26.39
CA LEU A 1037 3.82 2.17 25.29
C LEU A 1037 3.07 2.37 23.97
N ILE A 1038 3.26 3.54 23.36
CA ILE A 1038 2.49 4.03 22.21
C ILE A 1038 3.41 4.11 20.99
N SER A 1039 2.88 3.72 19.82
CA SER A 1039 3.62 3.81 18.56
C SER A 1039 3.34 5.11 17.83
N GLU A 1040 4.34 5.96 17.83
CA GLU A 1040 4.29 7.26 17.17
C GLU A 1040 4.95 7.15 15.80
N TRP A 1041 4.30 7.72 14.79
CA TRP A 1041 5.02 8.02 13.56
C TRP A 1041 6.00 9.17 13.80
N LEU A 1042 7.23 8.93 13.36
CA LEU A 1042 8.30 9.90 13.41
C LEU A 1042 8.84 10.11 12.02
N VAL A 1043 9.41 11.28 11.81
CA VAL A 1043 10.11 11.63 10.58
C VAL A 1043 11.56 11.88 10.96
N ASN A 1044 12.49 11.13 10.36
CA ASN A 1044 13.90 11.32 10.64
C ASN A 1044 14.44 12.59 9.94
N GLU A 1045 15.71 12.93 10.18
CA GLU A 1045 16.36 14.12 9.61
C GLU A 1045 16.33 14.16 8.06
N VAL A 1046 16.09 13.02 7.41
CA VAL A 1046 15.99 12.89 5.95
C VAL A 1046 14.55 12.76 5.45
N GLY A 1047 13.55 13.08 6.27
CA GLY A 1047 12.14 13.08 5.86
C GLY A 1047 11.50 11.68 5.74
N GLU A 1048 12.16 10.63 6.22
CA GLU A 1048 11.60 9.26 6.16
C GLU A 1048 10.71 9.04 7.35
N ARG A 1049 9.49 8.55 7.07
CA ARG A 1049 8.57 8.12 8.11
C ARG A 1049 9.02 6.77 8.65
N TYR A 1050 9.11 6.65 9.96
CA TYR A 1050 9.31 5.40 10.69
C TYR A 1050 8.41 5.39 11.92
N VAL A 1051 8.28 4.23 12.56
CA VAL A 1051 7.47 4.08 13.78
C VAL A 1051 8.39 3.76 14.94
N GLU A 1052 8.23 4.47 16.06
CA GLU A 1052 8.94 4.20 17.31
C GLU A 1052 7.93 4.00 18.44
N ARG A 1053 8.19 3.04 19.33
CA ARG A 1053 7.43 2.86 20.57
C ARG A 1053 7.99 3.76 21.65
N ARG A 1054 7.14 4.64 22.19
CA ARG A 1054 7.50 5.58 23.24
C ARG A 1054 6.63 5.41 24.47
N GLN A 1055 7.26 5.49 25.63
CA GLN A 1055 6.53 5.54 26.89
C GLN A 1055 5.87 6.91 27.01
N ARG A 1056 4.55 6.91 27.20
CA ARG A 1056 3.78 8.12 27.41
C ARG A 1056 3.01 8.00 28.72
N GLN A 1057 3.11 9.03 29.54
CA GLN A 1057 2.24 9.17 30.71
C GLN A 1057 0.98 9.92 30.31
N GLU A 1058 -0.18 9.31 30.53
CA GLU A 1058 -1.48 9.86 30.20
C GLU A 1058 -2.39 9.79 31.42
N ALA A 1059 -3.32 10.75 31.52
CA ALA A 1059 -4.35 10.74 32.54
C ALA A 1059 -5.67 10.34 31.89
N ASP A 1060 -6.26 9.26 32.40
CA ASP A 1060 -7.56 8.74 32.00
C ASP A 1060 -7.73 8.50 30.49
N PRO A 1061 -6.76 7.86 29.78
CA PRO A 1061 -6.90 7.68 28.35
C PRO A 1061 -8.07 6.74 28.03
N LEU A 1062 -8.91 7.18 27.10
CA LEU A 1062 -10.04 6.44 26.52
C LEU A 1062 -9.72 6.13 25.05
N LEU A 1063 -9.78 4.85 24.67
CA LEU A 1063 -9.65 4.43 23.28
C LEU A 1063 -10.94 3.74 22.84
N HIS A 1064 -11.53 4.19 21.74
CA HIS A 1064 -12.71 3.54 21.16
C HIS A 1064 -12.34 2.18 20.58
N ILE A 1065 -13.21 1.20 20.80
CA ILE A 1065 -13.05 -0.17 20.30
C ILE A 1065 -14.27 -0.51 19.44
N PRO A 1066 -14.08 -1.35 18.40
CA PRO A 1066 -15.19 -1.80 17.59
C PRO A 1066 -16.00 -2.88 18.31
N VAL A 1067 -17.28 -2.98 17.95
CA VAL A 1067 -18.17 -4.04 18.40
C VAL A 1067 -18.73 -4.76 17.18
N LEU A 1068 -18.45 -6.06 17.10
CA LEU A 1068 -18.96 -6.91 16.02
C LEU A 1068 -20.48 -7.10 16.12
N ALA A 1069 -21.10 -7.50 15.02
CA ALA A 1069 -22.55 -7.72 14.95
C ALA A 1069 -23.08 -8.75 15.98
N ASP A 1070 -22.22 -9.64 16.48
CA ASP A 1070 -22.56 -10.62 17.52
C ASP A 1070 -22.42 -10.09 18.96
N GLY A 1071 -22.09 -8.80 19.13
CA GLY A 1071 -21.89 -8.17 20.44
C GLY A 1071 -20.52 -8.42 21.06
N THR A 1072 -19.54 -8.88 20.27
CA THR A 1072 -18.15 -9.04 20.71
C THR A 1072 -17.32 -7.80 20.39
N GLY A 1073 -16.70 -7.20 21.40
CA GLY A 1073 -15.62 -6.22 21.20
C GLY A 1073 -14.26 -6.89 21.12
N ILE A 1074 -13.38 -6.38 20.24
CA ILE A 1074 -12.03 -6.90 20.05
C ILE A 1074 -11.02 -5.78 20.27
N LEU A 1075 -10.04 -6.02 21.13
CA LEU A 1075 -9.01 -5.03 21.46
C LEU A 1075 -7.68 -5.68 21.89
N GLN A 1076 -6.67 -4.84 22.11
CA GLN A 1076 -5.46 -5.20 22.83
C GLN A 1076 -5.28 -4.28 24.03
N ILE A 1077 -4.86 -4.85 25.16
CA ILE A 1077 -4.64 -4.13 26.41
C ILE A 1077 -3.15 -3.99 26.65
N ASP A 1078 -2.72 -2.77 26.94
CA ASP A 1078 -1.36 -2.49 27.39
C ASP A 1078 -1.20 -2.91 28.85
N THR A 1079 -0.41 -3.95 29.08
CA THR A 1079 -0.05 -4.46 30.41
C THR A 1079 1.34 -4.00 30.86
N ASP A 1080 2.01 -3.18 30.06
CA ASP A 1080 3.35 -2.68 30.36
C ASP A 1080 3.27 -1.55 31.43
N PHE A 1081 4.24 -1.55 32.33
CA PHE A 1081 4.49 -0.51 33.35
C PHE A 1081 3.38 -0.28 34.39
N GLY A 1082 3.43 -1.02 35.50
CA GLY A 1082 2.50 -0.91 36.62
C GLY A 1082 1.13 -1.54 36.34
N ASP A 1083 0.44 -1.89 37.43
CA ASP A 1083 -0.94 -2.38 37.39
C ASP A 1083 -1.88 -1.34 36.77
N LYS A 1084 -2.91 -1.81 36.07
CA LYS A 1084 -3.95 -0.99 35.45
C LYS A 1084 -5.30 -1.30 36.06
N ASP A 1085 -5.99 -0.28 36.54
CA ASP A 1085 -7.44 -0.35 36.74
C ASP A 1085 -8.10 0.09 35.44
N ILE A 1086 -8.95 -0.76 34.86
CA ILE A 1086 -9.55 -0.52 33.55
C ILE A 1086 -11.07 -0.65 33.56
N PHE A 1087 -11.69 -0.05 32.55
CA PHE A 1087 -13.03 -0.37 32.08
C PHE A 1087 -12.94 -0.77 30.60
N VAL A 1088 -13.71 -1.77 30.18
CA VAL A 1088 -13.88 -2.17 28.77
C VAL A 1088 -15.36 -2.49 28.53
N GLY A 1089 -15.98 -1.90 27.52
CA GLY A 1089 -17.38 -2.18 27.16
C GLY A 1089 -18.06 -0.98 26.49
N ASN A 1090 -19.39 -1.05 26.35
CA ASN A 1090 -20.16 0.11 25.87
C ASN A 1090 -20.03 1.25 26.88
N LEU A 1091 -19.73 2.47 26.42
CA LEU A 1091 -19.45 3.60 27.31
C LEU A 1091 -20.74 4.11 27.98
N LEU A 1092 -21.81 4.14 27.20
CA LEU A 1092 -23.16 4.49 27.62
C LEU A 1092 -24.10 3.33 27.31
N VAL A 1093 -25.14 3.18 28.13
CA VAL A 1093 -26.18 2.17 27.98
C VAL A 1093 -27.55 2.81 28.12
N CYS A 1094 -28.57 2.18 27.53
CA CYS A 1094 -29.96 2.52 27.78
C CYS A 1094 -30.85 1.27 27.80
N ASP A 1095 -32.10 1.45 28.18
CA ASP A 1095 -33.14 0.43 28.23
C ASP A 1095 -33.74 0.07 26.85
N ASN A 1096 -33.27 0.69 25.76
CA ASN A 1096 -33.67 0.36 24.40
C ASN A 1096 -32.47 0.04 23.50
N ALA A 1097 -32.31 -1.23 23.15
CA ALA A 1097 -31.18 -1.71 22.37
C ALA A 1097 -31.14 -1.24 20.90
N GLU A 1098 -32.24 -0.73 20.35
CA GLU A 1098 -32.31 -0.27 18.95
C GLU A 1098 -31.78 1.15 18.74
N LEU A 1099 -31.60 1.92 19.82
CA LEU A 1099 -31.00 3.25 19.76
C LEU A 1099 -29.50 3.15 19.48
N CYS A 1100 -28.97 4.02 18.63
CA CYS A 1100 -27.53 4.21 18.46
C CYS A 1100 -27.03 5.28 19.44
N LEU A 1101 -25.99 4.98 20.22
CA LEU A 1101 -25.41 5.89 21.22
C LEU A 1101 -23.97 6.23 20.85
N THR A 1102 -23.67 7.52 20.74
CA THR A 1102 -22.32 8.02 20.47
C THR A 1102 -21.88 9.00 21.55
N LEU A 1103 -20.75 8.76 22.22
CA LEU A 1103 -20.19 9.69 23.20
C LEU A 1103 -19.31 10.71 22.46
N THR A 1104 -19.80 11.93 22.22
CA THR A 1104 -19.19 12.85 21.24
C THR A 1104 -18.03 13.67 21.78
N ASP A 1105 -17.97 13.85 23.11
CA ASP A 1105 -16.93 14.57 23.83
C ASP A 1105 -16.86 14.07 25.28
N THR A 1106 -15.66 14.06 25.85
CA THR A 1106 -15.39 13.70 27.25
C THR A 1106 -14.67 14.81 28.03
N ARG A 1107 -14.34 15.92 27.38
CA ARG A 1107 -13.64 17.04 28.01
C ARG A 1107 -14.52 17.65 29.11
N PRO A 1108 -13.95 18.00 30.27
CA PRO A 1108 -14.71 18.65 31.35
C PRO A 1108 -15.49 19.87 30.85
N GLY A 1109 -16.79 19.93 31.18
CA GLY A 1109 -17.69 21.02 30.78
C GLY A 1109 -18.16 21.00 29.31
N LYS A 1110 -17.69 20.04 28.50
CA LYS A 1110 -18.15 19.81 27.13
C LYS A 1110 -18.68 18.40 26.89
N ALA A 1111 -18.59 17.52 27.90
CA ALA A 1111 -19.01 16.13 27.78
C ALA A 1111 -20.46 16.05 27.27
N ALA A 1112 -20.69 15.25 26.24
CA ALA A 1112 -21.97 15.14 25.58
C ALA A 1112 -22.09 13.78 24.89
N PHE A 1113 -23.34 13.38 24.63
CA PHE A 1113 -23.62 12.22 23.80
C PHE A 1113 -24.72 12.52 22.80
N VAL A 1114 -24.74 11.77 21.71
CA VAL A 1114 -25.82 11.75 20.72
C VAL A 1114 -26.56 10.43 20.84
N ALA A 1115 -27.88 10.53 21.00
CA ALA A 1115 -28.81 9.42 20.89
C ALA A 1115 -29.50 9.49 19.52
N HIS A 1116 -29.30 8.49 18.68
CA HIS A 1116 -29.88 8.40 17.35
C HIS A 1116 -30.88 7.26 17.27
N ASN A 1117 -32.09 7.55 16.81
CA ASN A 1117 -33.16 6.57 16.66
C ASN A 1117 -33.31 6.21 15.17
N PRO A 1118 -32.88 5.01 14.75
CA PRO A 1118 -33.02 4.58 13.36
C PRO A 1118 -34.40 3.98 13.03
N THR A 1119 -35.32 3.91 13.99
CA THR A 1119 -36.63 3.26 13.84
C THR A 1119 -37.69 4.24 13.32
N ASP A 1120 -38.89 3.70 13.03
CA ASP A 1120 -40.05 4.47 12.56
C ASP A 1120 -40.93 5.00 13.71
N GLU A 1121 -40.61 4.65 14.96
CA GLU A 1121 -41.39 5.04 16.14
C GLU A 1121 -40.56 5.93 17.08
N LEU A 1122 -41.23 6.73 17.90
CA LEU A 1122 -40.58 7.47 18.98
C LEU A 1122 -39.94 6.49 19.98
N ILE A 1123 -38.68 6.69 20.33
CA ILE A 1123 -38.04 5.95 21.41
C ILE A 1123 -37.89 6.88 22.62
N ALA A 1124 -38.53 6.53 23.73
CA ALA A 1124 -38.25 7.09 25.05
C ALA A 1124 -37.36 6.09 25.81
N CYS A 1125 -36.23 6.57 26.32
CA CYS A 1125 -35.26 5.73 27.01
C CYS A 1125 -34.55 6.51 28.12
N THR A 1126 -33.87 5.79 29.02
CA THR A 1126 -32.96 6.39 30.01
C THR A 1126 -31.52 6.04 29.67
N VAL A 1127 -30.74 7.04 29.28
CA VAL A 1127 -29.30 6.89 29.01
C VAL A 1127 -28.49 7.13 30.27
N LYS A 1128 -27.53 6.24 30.55
CA LYS A 1128 -26.61 6.33 31.69
C LYS A 1128 -25.23 5.73 31.33
N PRO A 1129 -24.16 6.04 32.08
CA PRO A 1129 -22.89 5.33 31.96
C PRO A 1129 -23.04 3.83 32.25
N ALA A 1130 -22.28 2.99 31.54
CA ALA A 1130 -22.25 1.56 31.85
C ALA A 1130 -21.65 1.27 33.24
N PRO A 1131 -22.03 0.17 33.91
CA PRO A 1131 -21.45 -0.17 35.20
C PRO A 1131 -19.92 -0.27 35.15
N GLY A 1132 -19.24 0.47 36.02
CA GLY A 1132 -17.79 0.55 36.08
C GLY A 1132 -17.15 1.65 35.24
N PHE A 1133 -17.88 2.27 34.31
CA PHE A 1133 -17.45 3.45 33.56
C PHE A 1133 -17.82 4.72 34.33
N THR A 1134 -16.83 5.34 34.97
CA THR A 1134 -17.02 6.52 35.83
C THR A 1134 -16.29 7.76 35.30
N HIS A 1135 -15.76 7.70 34.07
CA HIS A 1135 -15.00 8.78 33.44
C HIS A 1135 -15.81 10.07 33.27
N VAL A 1136 -17.11 9.94 32.96
CA VAL A 1136 -18.06 11.04 32.77
C VAL A 1136 -18.97 11.27 33.98
N GLY A 1137 -18.53 10.82 35.16
CA GLY A 1137 -19.34 10.88 36.38
C GLY A 1137 -20.53 9.91 36.37
N SER A 1138 -21.52 10.16 37.22
CA SER A 1138 -22.77 9.38 37.30
C SER A 1138 -23.95 10.25 36.89
N PHE A 1139 -24.76 9.75 35.95
CA PHE A 1139 -26.00 10.39 35.56
C PHE A 1139 -27.02 9.35 35.07
N ALA A 1140 -28.28 9.78 35.01
CA ALA A 1140 -29.33 9.10 34.28
C ALA A 1140 -30.19 10.18 33.62
N LYS A 1141 -30.28 10.16 32.29
CA LYS A 1141 -31.03 11.15 31.50
C LYS A 1141 -32.14 10.45 30.73
N ALA A 1142 -33.38 10.83 31.00
CA ALA A 1142 -34.49 10.48 30.13
C ALA A 1142 -34.34 11.25 28.81
N VAL A 1143 -34.43 10.54 27.69
CA VAL A 1143 -34.31 11.10 26.34
C VAL A 1143 -35.44 10.55 25.50
N GLU A 1144 -36.17 11.46 24.85
CA GLU A 1144 -37.13 11.14 23.80
C GLU A 1144 -36.49 11.45 22.46
N VAL A 1145 -36.32 10.43 21.62
CA VAL A 1145 -35.68 10.55 20.32
C VAL A 1145 -36.71 10.24 19.23
N PRO A 1146 -37.17 11.24 18.48
CA PRO A 1146 -38.11 11.03 17.37
C PRO A 1146 -37.58 10.02 16.35
N ALA A 1147 -38.51 9.36 15.65
CA ALA A 1147 -38.20 8.43 14.56
C ALA A 1147 -37.21 9.04 13.55
N GLY A 1148 -36.17 8.29 13.17
CA GLY A 1148 -35.16 8.72 12.21
C GLY A 1148 -34.45 10.04 12.56
N SER A 1149 -34.24 10.33 13.85
CA SER A 1149 -33.64 11.59 14.29
C SER A 1149 -32.51 11.38 15.30
N SER A 1150 -31.78 12.45 15.60
CA SER A 1150 -30.71 12.47 16.60
C SER A 1150 -30.96 13.58 17.61
N VAL A 1151 -30.76 13.28 18.89
CA VAL A 1151 -30.78 14.25 19.99
C VAL A 1151 -29.41 14.27 20.64
N GLU A 1152 -28.80 15.45 20.74
CA GLU A 1152 -27.57 15.68 21.50
C GLU A 1152 -27.91 16.09 22.92
N VAL A 1153 -27.25 15.48 23.90
CA VAL A 1153 -27.51 15.69 25.32
C VAL A 1153 -26.19 15.97 26.03
N SER A 1154 -26.10 17.14 26.68
CA SER A 1154 -24.96 17.49 27.52
C SER A 1154 -24.93 16.66 28.80
N ILE A 1155 -23.74 16.22 29.18
CA ILE A 1155 -23.45 15.52 30.42
C ILE A 1155 -23.00 16.55 31.47
N PRO A 1156 -23.53 16.50 32.71
CA PRO A 1156 -23.19 17.44 33.78
C PRO A 1156 -21.71 17.49 34.17
#